data_AF-B4N212-F1
#
_entry.id   AF-B4N212-F1
#
_cell.length_a   1.000
_cell.length_b   1.000
_cell.length_c   1.000
_cell.angle_alpha   90.00
_cell.angle_beta   90.00
_cell.angle_gamma   90.00
#
_symmetry.space_group_name_H-M   'P 1'
#
loop_
_entity.id
_entity.type
_entity.pdbx_description
1 polymer ?
#
loop_
_entity_poly.entity_id
_entity_poly.type
_entity_poly.pdbx_seq_one_letter_code
_entity_poly.pdbx_strand_id
1 'polypeptide(L)'
;MNLERLTHFAKSERQMHYLEMALQAHGDNEQLLQCYINTANVTYPASQVATLIERMLETNPFNYSLWTALIMATQGTMARCNVPDVLKIYERSMQRMHLGHSERGFKATKSIDSVDTDDRMLKLFHNCVLFLRQASHWNQMFALLKLALELNVPGLQFECFEACAADEETLDQYEELVLKSGLPMPQIWTRIERLRQSYHFLPYPQMQIMPEEDLYRAGLDAQRYVYNSDICQLMYPLKSESNRLHLLLLAVQLVKMPFIHCNGLAQRLCAKIDQIGESDAIEMLLAGMGDRLSYALTRPFGKEDYDIAQIELAKVMCVTPSFMPHTIGHEFYAKMVSNLLLKSAEAFPADEEKRRIFIILWFRFERVRLSLQKLSNKFMVKYIKLAGRRMRHLLSQDTNRESARFYAEMAMFEFETFAPQEDIESVFRIFRSIISSHADSHTDMEKGDLLYVYMIYAEMLISRNQYDQALQILTCIALERHATTNSTTNVEMESNLALTEGESLVKMEFQKFLDQPKEMKLEEYFVSHKWLILLRARCLLFHLLDKANEAGKLLQKLLRSHLKLDHFQQYPHERKNYMRERIQELRLTLSQLPHKMTTSYGLGGQLVPILEEALSEFPRNHYFLREWANLSTLPWFRLRSVLIRTRSGILSLLHVLTAAQCRLVISPVIQSSNFTPEDQMLQKLQNEYYESVCRQRILNMFEALLPSNPHRSDNQAKQYEILRRNSLFWRCYLQILSDKLTSFASSHKCLLTALDECPWDKALYMDGAVCVPQEFDHLQDVMTEKGLRIYALPDEIDVLRTAVQNYRN
;
A
#
# COMPACT_ATOMS: atom_id res chain seq x y z
N MET A 1 -15.95 -21.88 -38.92
CA MET A 1 -14.91 -20.82 -38.97
C MET A 1 -15.62 -19.47 -39.08
N ASN A 2 -15.46 -18.58 -38.11
CA ASN A 2 -16.24 -17.33 -38.01
C ASN A 2 -15.73 -16.27 -38.99
N LEU A 3 -16.53 -15.92 -40.01
CA LEU A 3 -16.24 -14.82 -40.95
C LEU A 3 -15.96 -13.49 -40.23
N GLU A 4 -16.61 -13.23 -39.10
CA GLU A 4 -16.41 -12.02 -38.30
C GLU A 4 -15.03 -11.92 -37.64
N ARG A 5 -14.41 -13.07 -37.30
CA ARG A 5 -13.04 -13.09 -36.77
C ARG A 5 -12.03 -12.77 -37.88
N LEU A 6 -12.28 -13.24 -39.09
CA LEU A 6 -11.43 -12.96 -40.26
C LEU A 6 -11.49 -11.49 -40.68
N THR A 7 -12.67 -10.86 -40.61
CA THR A 7 -12.81 -9.42 -40.90
C THR A 7 -12.18 -8.54 -39.82
N HIS A 8 -12.29 -8.92 -38.54
CA HIS A 8 -11.63 -8.21 -37.44
C HIS A 8 -10.10 -8.34 -37.50
N PHE A 9 -9.58 -9.54 -37.77
CA PHE A 9 -8.15 -9.79 -37.93
C PHE A 9 -7.57 -9.03 -39.13
N ALA A 10 -8.22 -9.06 -40.29
CA ALA A 10 -7.78 -8.28 -41.45
C ALA A 10 -7.82 -6.76 -41.19
N LYS A 11 -8.74 -6.29 -40.34
CA LYS A 11 -8.80 -4.88 -39.92
C LYS A 11 -7.64 -4.51 -38.99
N SER A 12 -7.30 -5.36 -38.02
CA SER A 12 -6.20 -5.11 -37.11
C SER A 12 -4.84 -5.20 -37.80
N GLU A 13 -4.66 -6.11 -38.77
CA GLU A 13 -3.45 -6.14 -39.61
C GLU A 13 -3.27 -4.87 -40.45
N ARG A 14 -4.35 -4.34 -41.03
CA ARG A 14 -4.29 -3.04 -41.74
C ARG A 14 -3.93 -1.89 -40.80
N GLN A 15 -4.46 -1.88 -39.59
CA GLN A 15 -4.12 -0.89 -38.57
C GLN A 15 -2.65 -0.99 -38.17
N MET A 16 -2.14 -2.20 -37.98
CA MET A 16 -0.72 -2.45 -37.73
C MET A 16 0.15 -1.91 -38.85
N HIS A 17 -0.19 -2.17 -40.11
CA HIS A 17 0.56 -1.65 -41.25
C HIS A 17 0.62 -0.12 -41.30
N TYR A 18 -0.50 0.57 -41.04
CA TYR A 18 -0.50 2.03 -40.95
C TYR A 18 0.36 2.55 -39.79
N LEU A 19 0.36 1.85 -38.65
CA LEU A 19 1.19 2.19 -37.50
C LEU A 19 2.68 1.96 -37.80
N GLU A 20 3.04 0.90 -38.53
CA GLU A 20 4.41 0.65 -38.99
C GLU A 20 4.89 1.76 -39.92
N MET A 21 4.06 2.16 -40.90
CA MET A 21 4.38 3.29 -41.77
C MET A 21 4.54 4.60 -40.97
N ALA A 22 3.69 4.83 -39.98
CA ALA A 22 3.76 6.01 -39.13
C ALA A 22 5.02 6.00 -38.23
N LEU A 23 5.42 4.84 -37.71
CA LEU A 23 6.64 4.67 -36.92
C LEU A 23 7.90 4.79 -37.78
N GLN A 24 7.86 4.37 -39.05
CA GLN A 24 8.96 4.62 -40.01
C GLN A 24 9.15 6.12 -40.25
N ALA A 25 8.07 6.91 -40.28
CA ALA A 25 8.14 8.38 -40.42
C ALA A 25 8.50 9.11 -39.12
N HIS A 26 8.07 8.59 -37.96
CA HIS A 26 8.23 9.21 -36.64
C HIS A 26 8.65 8.18 -35.57
N GLY A 27 9.89 7.70 -35.66
CA GLY A 27 10.40 6.59 -34.83
C GLY A 27 10.48 6.85 -33.33
N ASP A 28 10.56 8.13 -32.90
CA ASP A 28 10.69 8.51 -31.49
C ASP A 28 9.34 8.84 -30.82
N ASN A 29 8.21 8.68 -31.52
CA ASN A 29 6.90 9.01 -30.95
C ASN A 29 6.38 7.89 -30.04
N GLU A 30 6.45 8.12 -28.73
CA GLU A 30 6.02 7.15 -27.71
C GLU A 30 4.52 6.78 -27.81
N GLN A 31 3.64 7.71 -28.18
CA GLN A 31 2.20 7.43 -28.28
C GLN A 31 1.90 6.47 -29.44
N LEU A 32 2.56 6.67 -30.58
CA LEU A 32 2.45 5.75 -31.72
C LEU A 32 2.97 4.36 -31.36
N LEU A 33 4.08 4.31 -30.61
CA LEU A 33 4.66 3.05 -30.16
C LEU A 33 3.73 2.31 -29.19
N GLN A 34 3.13 3.00 -28.23
CA GLN A 34 2.13 2.42 -27.33
C GLN A 34 0.90 1.90 -28.11
N CYS A 35 0.41 2.66 -29.09
CA CYS A 35 -0.66 2.21 -29.97
C CYS A 35 -0.27 0.95 -30.76
N TYR A 36 0.96 0.88 -31.28
CA TYR A 36 1.49 -0.30 -31.97
C TYR A 36 1.53 -1.51 -31.06
N ILE A 37 2.12 -1.40 -29.87
CA ILE A 37 2.21 -2.48 -28.88
C ILE A 37 0.81 -2.99 -28.50
N ASN A 38 -0.12 -2.08 -28.20
CA ASN A 38 -1.49 -2.45 -27.82
C ASN A 38 -2.22 -3.17 -28.96
N THR A 39 -2.05 -2.71 -30.20
CA THR A 39 -2.64 -3.36 -31.38
C THR A 39 -1.98 -4.73 -31.65
N ALA A 40 -0.66 -4.83 -31.46
CA ALA A 40 0.09 -6.08 -31.62
C ALA A 40 -0.36 -7.14 -30.62
N ASN A 41 -0.52 -6.77 -29.34
CA ASN A 41 -1.00 -7.65 -28.27
C ASN A 41 -2.42 -8.18 -28.52
N VAL A 42 -3.24 -7.46 -29.28
CA VAL A 42 -4.60 -7.91 -29.66
C VAL A 42 -4.57 -8.78 -30.93
N THR A 43 -3.61 -8.55 -31.82
CA THR A 43 -3.56 -9.17 -33.15
C THR A 43 -2.80 -10.50 -33.16
N TYR A 44 -1.68 -10.58 -32.45
CA TYR A 44 -0.74 -11.70 -32.54
C TYR A 44 -0.56 -12.41 -31.18
N PRO A 45 -0.19 -13.71 -31.19
CA PRO A 45 0.24 -14.40 -29.98
C PRO A 45 1.48 -13.74 -29.36
N ALA A 46 1.61 -13.81 -28.03
CA ALA A 46 2.71 -13.16 -27.31
C ALA A 46 4.12 -13.59 -27.77
N SER A 47 4.27 -14.82 -28.29
CA SER A 47 5.53 -15.26 -28.89
C SER A 47 5.93 -14.44 -30.10
N GLN A 48 4.99 -14.17 -31.01
CA GLN A 48 5.21 -13.34 -32.18
C GLN A 48 5.41 -11.87 -31.77
N VAL A 49 4.61 -11.36 -30.84
CA VAL A 49 4.75 -9.99 -30.32
C VAL A 49 6.15 -9.76 -29.74
N ALA A 50 6.64 -10.67 -28.90
CA ALA A 50 7.99 -10.57 -28.36
C ALA A 50 9.06 -10.56 -29.46
N THR A 51 8.95 -11.41 -30.49
CA THR A 51 9.91 -11.37 -31.62
C THR A 51 9.84 -10.07 -32.43
N LEU A 52 8.66 -9.48 -32.59
CA LEU A 52 8.51 -8.17 -33.24
C LEU A 52 9.17 -7.07 -32.40
N ILE A 53 8.95 -7.07 -31.09
CA ILE A 53 9.55 -6.11 -30.17
C ILE A 53 11.08 -6.27 -30.13
N GLU A 54 11.60 -7.50 -30.11
CA GLU A 54 13.04 -7.79 -30.16
C GLU A 54 13.68 -7.18 -31.43
N ARG A 55 13.06 -7.34 -32.60
CA ARG A 55 13.52 -6.70 -33.85
C ARG A 55 13.51 -5.18 -33.77
N MET A 56 12.50 -4.59 -33.13
CA MET A 56 12.47 -3.14 -32.92
C MET A 56 13.56 -2.68 -31.96
N LEU A 57 13.87 -3.48 -30.92
CA LEU A 57 14.96 -3.20 -29.98
C LEU A 57 16.35 -3.29 -30.62
N GLU A 58 16.54 -4.11 -31.66
CA GLU A 58 17.79 -4.10 -32.45
C GLU A 58 18.04 -2.73 -33.09
N THR A 59 16.98 -2.06 -33.56
CA THR A 59 17.08 -0.72 -34.15
C THR A 59 17.16 0.40 -33.10
N ASN A 60 16.41 0.25 -32.00
CA ASN A 60 16.24 1.26 -30.95
C ASN A 60 16.42 0.65 -29.54
N PRO A 61 17.64 0.27 -29.15
CA PRO A 61 17.89 -0.49 -27.92
C PRO A 61 17.70 0.30 -26.61
N PHE A 62 17.53 1.61 -26.69
CA PHE A 62 17.39 2.50 -25.53
C PHE A 62 15.95 2.91 -25.22
N ASN A 63 14.97 2.39 -25.97
CA ASN A 63 13.57 2.73 -25.77
C ASN A 63 12.98 1.96 -24.58
N TYR A 64 12.64 2.68 -23.50
CA TYR A 64 12.06 2.12 -22.28
C TYR A 64 10.73 1.39 -22.54
N SER A 65 9.83 2.00 -23.32
CA SER A 65 8.50 1.47 -23.59
C SER A 65 8.56 0.12 -24.34
N LEU A 66 9.52 -0.05 -25.25
CA LEU A 66 9.80 -1.35 -25.90
C LEU A 66 10.27 -2.42 -24.90
N TRP A 67 11.21 -2.09 -24.00
CA TRP A 67 11.68 -3.04 -22.99
C TRP A 67 10.57 -3.46 -22.03
N THR A 68 9.76 -2.52 -21.56
CA THR A 68 8.63 -2.85 -20.68
C THR A 68 7.58 -3.71 -21.38
N ALA A 69 7.35 -3.48 -22.67
CA ALA A 69 6.48 -4.33 -23.48
C ALA A 69 7.05 -5.73 -23.69
N LEU A 70 8.37 -5.87 -23.90
CA LEU A 70 9.03 -7.17 -23.98
C LEU A 70 8.92 -7.94 -22.66
N ILE A 71 9.20 -7.27 -21.53
CA ILE A 71 9.06 -7.85 -20.19
C ILE A 71 7.63 -8.37 -20.00
N MET A 72 6.60 -7.58 -20.38
CA MET A 72 5.21 -8.02 -20.26
C MET A 72 4.81 -9.09 -21.28
N ALA A 73 5.36 -9.10 -22.48
CA ALA A 73 5.11 -10.17 -23.44
C ALA A 73 5.67 -11.52 -22.95
N THR A 74 6.76 -11.51 -22.17
CA THR A 74 7.37 -12.72 -21.59
C THR A 74 6.80 -13.08 -20.22
N GLN A 75 6.82 -12.18 -19.25
CA GLN A 75 6.28 -12.39 -17.91
C GLN A 75 4.76 -12.54 -17.92
N GLY A 76 4.07 -11.75 -18.76
CA GLY A 76 2.61 -11.68 -18.84
C GLY A 76 1.94 -12.85 -19.56
N THR A 77 2.63 -13.94 -19.88
CA THR A 77 1.98 -15.09 -20.52
C THR A 77 2.49 -16.41 -20.02
N MET A 78 1.56 -17.34 -19.75
CA MET A 78 1.89 -18.68 -19.23
C MET A 78 2.88 -19.44 -20.12
N ALA A 79 2.79 -19.24 -21.43
CA ALA A 79 3.64 -19.92 -22.41
C ALA A 79 5.12 -19.47 -22.36
N ARG A 80 5.41 -18.21 -22.02
CA ARG A 80 6.77 -17.64 -22.02
C ARG A 80 7.31 -17.29 -20.65
N CYS A 81 6.46 -17.22 -19.64
CA CYS A 81 6.88 -16.85 -18.29
C CYS A 81 7.80 -17.95 -17.76
N ASN A 82 9.06 -17.61 -17.55
CA ASN A 82 10.04 -18.43 -16.86
C ASN A 82 10.93 -17.47 -16.07
N VAL A 83 11.11 -17.70 -14.77
CA VAL A 83 11.79 -16.75 -13.88
C VAL A 83 13.19 -16.37 -14.39
N PRO A 84 14.11 -17.31 -14.65
CA PRO A 84 15.41 -17.03 -15.27
C PRO A 84 15.35 -16.18 -16.54
N ASP A 85 14.42 -16.45 -17.45
CA ASP A 85 14.35 -15.75 -18.74
C ASP A 85 13.83 -14.33 -18.59
N VAL A 86 12.86 -14.12 -17.69
CA VAL A 86 12.38 -12.78 -17.33
C VAL A 86 13.49 -11.97 -16.65
N LEU A 87 14.26 -12.58 -15.74
CA LEU A 87 15.39 -11.92 -15.09
C LEU A 87 16.49 -11.51 -16.08
N LYS A 88 16.80 -12.34 -17.08
CA LYS A 88 17.73 -11.98 -18.17
C LYS A 88 17.25 -10.78 -18.98
N ILE A 89 15.92 -10.63 -19.17
CA ILE A 89 15.37 -9.45 -19.85
C ILE A 89 15.50 -8.22 -18.97
N TYR A 90 15.23 -8.32 -17.66
CA TYR A 90 15.49 -7.24 -16.71
C TYR A 90 16.96 -6.82 -16.74
N GLU A 91 17.89 -7.78 -16.64
CA GLU A 91 19.33 -7.58 -16.71
C GLU A 91 19.74 -6.79 -17.96
N ARG A 92 19.35 -7.27 -19.15
CA ARG A 92 19.63 -6.61 -20.43
C ARG A 92 19.00 -5.23 -20.51
N SER A 93 17.74 -5.08 -20.07
CA SER A 93 17.04 -3.80 -20.10
C SER A 93 17.73 -2.75 -19.23
N MET A 94 18.08 -3.12 -17.99
CA MET A 94 18.76 -2.26 -17.03
C MET A 94 20.17 -1.89 -17.50
N GLN A 95 20.91 -2.86 -18.04
CA GLN A 95 22.22 -2.60 -18.64
C GLN A 95 22.14 -1.56 -19.76
N ARG A 96 21.18 -1.71 -20.68
CA ARG A 96 20.99 -0.78 -21.81
C ARG A 96 20.52 0.60 -21.34
N MET A 97 19.61 0.67 -20.38
CA MET A 97 19.15 1.95 -19.81
C MET A 97 20.29 2.67 -19.08
N HIS A 98 21.14 1.93 -18.36
CA HIS A 98 22.26 2.51 -17.63
C HIS A 98 23.31 3.15 -18.57
N LEU A 99 23.72 2.42 -19.63
CA LEU A 99 24.67 2.90 -20.64
C LEU A 99 24.18 4.19 -21.33
N GLY A 100 22.85 4.30 -21.55
CA GLY A 100 22.19 5.47 -22.10
C GLY A 100 22.57 5.80 -23.55
N HIS A 101 22.06 6.91 -24.08
CA HIS A 101 22.39 7.40 -25.43
C HIS A 101 23.82 7.92 -25.59
N SER A 102 24.67 7.81 -24.55
CA SER A 102 26.03 8.34 -24.49
C SER A 102 26.94 7.86 -25.64
N GLU A 103 26.64 6.71 -26.24
CA GLU A 103 27.39 6.14 -27.37
C GLU A 103 27.02 6.77 -28.74
N ARG A 104 25.80 7.33 -28.90
CA ARG A 104 25.43 8.05 -30.13
C ARG A 104 25.83 9.53 -29.98
N GLY A 105 27.12 9.84 -30.13
CA GLY A 105 27.77 11.12 -30.52
C GLY A 105 27.06 12.51 -30.45
N PHE A 106 25.96 12.69 -29.71
CA PHE A 106 25.16 13.91 -29.68
C PHE A 106 25.50 14.67 -28.39
N LYS A 107 26.47 15.59 -28.51
CA LYS A 107 27.02 16.39 -27.40
C LYS A 107 26.06 17.43 -26.80
N ALA A 108 24.73 17.29 -26.89
CA ALA A 108 23.82 18.40 -26.64
C ALA A 108 23.02 18.41 -25.32
N THR A 109 22.93 17.33 -24.52
CA THR A 109 21.95 17.35 -23.39
C THR A 109 22.34 16.63 -22.11
N LYS A 110 23.60 16.79 -21.66
CA LYS A 110 24.12 16.11 -20.45
C LYS A 110 23.33 16.34 -19.13
N SER A 111 22.54 17.41 -19.00
CA SER A 111 21.81 17.70 -17.75
C SER A 111 20.36 17.20 -17.72
N ILE A 112 19.75 16.93 -18.89
CA ILE A 112 18.36 16.44 -18.99
C ILE A 112 18.36 14.90 -19.02
N ASP A 113 19.35 14.29 -19.68
CA ASP A 113 19.43 12.84 -19.85
C ASP A 113 19.73 12.06 -18.54
N SER A 114 20.38 12.67 -17.54
CA SER A 114 20.75 12.00 -16.29
C SER A 114 19.58 11.82 -15.32
N VAL A 115 18.63 12.76 -15.31
CA VAL A 115 17.45 12.71 -14.41
C VAL A 115 16.44 11.67 -14.91
N ASP A 116 16.25 11.59 -16.23
CA ASP A 116 15.34 10.62 -16.84
C ASP A 116 15.87 9.18 -16.77
N THR A 117 17.20 8.97 -16.75
CA THR A 117 17.74 7.61 -16.62
C THR A 117 17.49 7.03 -15.24
N ASP A 118 17.72 7.79 -14.17
CA ASP A 118 17.49 7.29 -12.81
C ASP A 118 16.01 6.94 -12.56
N ASP A 119 15.06 7.75 -13.05
CA ASP A 119 13.62 7.47 -12.90
C ASP A 119 13.23 6.15 -13.60
N ARG A 120 13.72 5.94 -14.84
CA ARG A 120 13.53 4.67 -15.57
C ARG A 120 14.18 3.49 -14.84
N MET A 121 15.37 3.68 -14.28
CA MET A 121 16.08 2.65 -13.52
C MET A 121 15.35 2.28 -12.23
N LEU A 122 14.81 3.25 -11.49
CA LEU A 122 14.00 2.99 -10.30
C LEU A 122 12.71 2.24 -10.64
N LYS A 123 12.07 2.55 -11.77
CA LYS A 123 10.92 1.78 -12.29
C LYS A 123 11.29 0.34 -12.60
N LEU A 124 12.37 0.11 -13.36
CA LEU A 124 12.82 -1.27 -13.66
C LEU A 124 13.19 -2.03 -12.39
N PHE A 125 13.90 -1.38 -11.47
CA PHE A 125 14.31 -1.97 -10.19
C PHE A 125 13.10 -2.37 -9.36
N HIS A 126 12.13 -1.47 -9.19
CA HIS A 126 10.88 -1.76 -8.48
C HIS A 126 10.16 -2.99 -9.06
N ASN A 127 9.99 -3.04 -10.38
CA ASN A 127 9.28 -4.14 -11.04
C ASN A 127 10.06 -5.47 -10.97
N CYS A 128 11.39 -5.44 -11.07
CA CYS A 128 12.23 -6.63 -10.91
C CYS A 128 12.15 -7.19 -9.48
N VAL A 129 12.25 -6.35 -8.46
CA VAL A 129 12.15 -6.77 -7.06
C VAL A 129 10.73 -7.27 -6.75
N LEU A 130 9.69 -6.61 -7.28
CA LEU A 130 8.30 -7.06 -7.18
C LEU A 130 8.11 -8.44 -7.83
N PHE A 131 8.72 -8.68 -9.00
CA PHE A 131 8.67 -9.97 -9.68
C PHE A 131 9.31 -11.08 -8.85
N LEU A 132 10.52 -10.86 -8.31
CA LEU A 132 11.19 -11.82 -7.41
C LEU A 132 10.33 -12.12 -6.18
N ARG A 133 9.68 -11.09 -5.62
CA ARG A 133 8.76 -11.22 -4.50
C ARG A 133 7.56 -12.11 -4.82
N GLN A 134 6.90 -11.87 -5.96
CA GLN A 134 5.74 -12.64 -6.41
C GLN A 134 6.10 -14.09 -6.77
N ALA A 135 7.28 -14.30 -7.37
CA ALA A 135 7.83 -15.63 -7.63
C ALA A 135 8.34 -16.35 -6.36
N SER A 136 8.29 -15.67 -5.21
CA SER A 136 8.75 -16.12 -3.89
C SER A 136 10.25 -16.43 -3.79
N HIS A 137 11.05 -15.82 -4.65
CA HIS A 137 12.52 -15.77 -4.54
C HIS A 137 12.94 -14.70 -3.53
N TRP A 138 12.47 -14.83 -2.29
CA TRP A 138 12.69 -13.86 -1.21
C TRP A 138 14.17 -13.67 -0.90
N ASN A 139 14.97 -14.74 -0.92
CA ASN A 139 16.41 -14.66 -0.67
C ASN A 139 17.11 -13.76 -1.69
N GLN A 140 16.83 -13.95 -2.98
CA GLN A 140 17.37 -13.11 -4.05
C GLN A 140 16.83 -11.68 -3.96
N MET A 141 15.54 -11.52 -3.64
CA MET A 141 14.92 -10.22 -3.44
C MET A 141 15.61 -9.41 -2.33
N PHE A 142 15.83 -10.00 -1.15
CA PHE A 142 16.46 -9.34 -0.01
C PHE A 142 17.96 -9.12 -0.22
N ALA A 143 18.67 -10.06 -0.87
CA ALA A 143 20.06 -9.86 -1.26
C ALA A 143 20.19 -8.70 -2.28
N LEU A 144 19.28 -8.63 -3.27
CA LEU A 144 19.21 -7.55 -4.25
C LEU A 144 18.92 -6.20 -3.58
N LEU A 145 17.94 -6.14 -2.67
CA LEU A 145 17.67 -4.94 -1.89
C LEU A 145 18.88 -4.52 -1.07
N LYS A 146 19.50 -5.45 -0.33
CA LYS A 146 20.69 -5.18 0.48
C LYS A 146 21.80 -4.56 -0.38
N LEU A 147 22.19 -5.25 -1.46
CA LEU A 147 23.28 -4.81 -2.33
C LEU A 147 22.96 -3.46 -3.00
N ALA A 148 21.73 -3.25 -3.46
CA ALA A 148 21.32 -1.98 -4.06
C ALA A 148 21.36 -0.81 -3.06
N LEU A 149 20.95 -1.03 -1.80
CA LEU A 149 21.00 0.00 -0.78
C LEU A 149 22.44 0.30 -0.34
N GLU A 150 23.26 -0.71 -0.09
CA GLU A 150 24.67 -0.56 0.31
C GLU A 150 25.51 0.10 -0.79
N LEU A 151 25.22 -0.19 -2.07
CA LEU A 151 25.86 0.45 -3.21
C LEU A 151 25.57 1.96 -3.26
N ASN A 152 24.34 2.36 -2.92
CA ASN A 152 23.90 3.75 -3.02
C ASN A 152 24.05 4.55 -1.71
N VAL A 153 24.34 3.87 -0.58
CA VAL A 153 24.58 4.46 0.74
C VAL A 153 25.90 3.91 1.30
N PRO A 154 27.06 4.44 0.86
CA PRO A 154 28.35 3.90 1.25
C PRO A 154 28.59 4.03 2.76
N GLY A 155 29.09 2.96 3.38
CA GLY A 155 29.43 2.93 4.81
C GLY A 155 28.30 2.49 5.74
N LEU A 156 27.09 2.25 5.21
CA LEU A 156 25.98 1.68 5.97
C LEU A 156 25.73 0.23 5.55
N GLN A 157 25.63 -0.67 6.51
CA GLN A 157 25.29 -2.09 6.27
C GLN A 157 23.84 -2.38 6.68
N PHE A 158 23.15 -3.15 5.83
CA PHE A 158 21.76 -3.55 6.05
C PHE A 158 21.68 -5.00 6.53
N GLU A 159 22.29 -5.28 7.68
CA GLU A 159 22.27 -6.59 8.35
C GLU A 159 20.86 -7.11 8.65
N CYS A 160 19.86 -6.23 8.69
CA CYS A 160 18.46 -6.62 8.85
C CYS A 160 17.93 -7.52 7.72
N PHE A 161 18.64 -7.62 6.60
CA PHE A 161 18.33 -8.51 5.48
C PHE A 161 19.12 -9.82 5.50
N GLU A 162 19.73 -10.18 6.63
CA GLU A 162 20.46 -11.44 6.78
C GLU A 162 19.75 -12.40 7.75
N ALA A 163 19.85 -13.69 7.45
CA ALA A 163 19.31 -14.76 8.28
C ALA A 163 19.99 -14.84 9.65
N CYS A 164 19.22 -15.23 10.67
CA CYS A 164 19.70 -15.45 12.02
C CYS A 164 19.24 -16.83 12.51
N ALA A 165 20.18 -17.71 12.87
CA ALA A 165 19.88 -19.07 13.31
C ALA A 165 18.94 -19.11 14.54
N ALA A 166 19.08 -18.16 15.46
CA ALA A 166 18.24 -18.08 16.66
C ALA A 166 16.75 -17.82 16.34
N ASP A 167 16.46 -17.17 15.21
CA ASP A 167 15.08 -16.90 14.81
C ASP A 167 14.41 -18.17 14.18
N GLU A 168 15.19 -19.20 13.85
CA GLU A 168 14.73 -20.43 13.15
C GLU A 168 14.51 -21.63 14.08
N GLU A 169 14.98 -21.58 15.35
CA GLU A 169 14.92 -22.70 16.32
C GLU A 169 13.51 -23.28 16.54
N THR A 170 12.47 -22.47 16.37
CA THR A 170 11.08 -22.91 16.59
C THR A 170 10.44 -23.58 15.38
N LEU A 171 11.06 -23.52 14.20
CA LEU A 171 10.51 -24.04 12.95
C LEU A 171 10.25 -25.55 13.04
N ASP A 172 11.24 -26.32 13.50
CA ASP A 172 11.18 -27.78 13.58
C ASP A 172 9.97 -28.27 14.38
N GLN A 173 9.68 -27.58 15.50
CA GLN A 173 8.54 -27.89 16.36
C GLN A 173 7.20 -27.68 15.61
N TYR A 174 7.11 -26.60 14.82
CA TYR A 174 5.91 -26.33 14.03
C TYR A 174 5.76 -27.28 12.85
N GLU A 175 6.85 -27.64 12.16
CA GLU A 175 6.81 -28.62 11.07
C GLU A 175 6.36 -29.99 11.58
N GLU A 176 6.91 -30.45 12.71
CA GLU A 176 6.54 -31.73 13.31
C GLU A 176 5.04 -31.76 13.68
N LEU A 177 4.48 -30.67 14.21
CA LEU A 177 3.05 -30.55 14.50
C LEU A 177 2.19 -30.66 13.24
N VAL A 178 2.61 -30.04 12.13
CA VAL A 178 1.89 -30.11 10.85
C VAL A 178 1.97 -31.51 10.26
N LEU A 179 3.14 -32.15 10.27
CA LEU A 179 3.32 -33.52 9.78
C LEU A 179 2.46 -34.53 10.57
N LYS A 180 2.31 -34.33 11.89
CA LYS A 180 1.49 -35.18 12.78
C LYS A 180 -0.03 -34.93 12.69
N SER A 181 -0.47 -33.93 11.93
CA SER A 181 -1.87 -33.47 11.91
C SER A 181 -2.87 -34.43 11.25
N GLY A 182 -2.38 -35.39 10.45
CA GLY A 182 -3.24 -36.33 9.72
C GLY A 182 -3.99 -35.73 8.52
N LEU A 183 -3.68 -34.50 8.12
CA LEU A 183 -4.32 -33.82 7.00
C LEU A 183 -3.95 -34.43 5.63
N PRO A 184 -4.75 -34.16 4.58
CA PRO A 184 -4.39 -34.53 3.20
C PRO A 184 -3.07 -33.87 2.76
N MET A 185 -2.35 -34.52 1.84
CA MET A 185 -1.02 -34.05 1.41
C MET A 185 -0.99 -32.59 0.90
N PRO A 186 -1.93 -32.14 0.05
CA PRO A 186 -1.94 -30.75 -0.41
C PRO A 186 -2.03 -29.73 0.73
N GLN A 187 -2.73 -30.07 1.82
CA GLN A 187 -2.86 -29.20 2.99
C GLN A 187 -1.61 -29.22 3.88
N ILE A 188 -0.97 -30.39 4.03
CA ILE A 188 0.31 -30.51 4.76
C ILE A 188 1.37 -29.70 4.00
N TRP A 189 1.53 -29.94 2.70
CA TRP A 189 2.47 -29.24 1.85
C TRP A 189 2.24 -27.72 1.92
N THR A 190 1.01 -27.26 1.71
CA THR A 190 0.69 -25.81 1.76
C THR A 190 1.06 -25.17 3.10
N ARG A 191 0.88 -25.89 4.22
CA ARG A 191 1.21 -25.39 5.56
C ARG A 191 2.71 -25.36 5.81
N ILE A 192 3.44 -26.43 5.46
CA ILE A 192 4.90 -26.48 5.59
C ILE A 192 5.55 -25.45 4.67
N GLU A 193 5.07 -25.33 3.43
CA GLU A 193 5.53 -24.34 2.47
C GLU A 193 5.37 -22.91 3.00
N ARG A 194 4.21 -22.58 3.57
CA ARG A 194 3.97 -21.27 4.23
C ARG A 194 4.85 -21.07 5.46
N LEU A 195 5.08 -22.11 6.26
CA LEU A 195 5.97 -22.09 7.42
C LEU A 195 7.40 -21.80 6.99
N ARG A 196 7.99 -22.60 6.11
CA ARG A 196 9.35 -22.38 5.60
C ARG A 196 9.47 -21.01 4.94
N GLN A 197 8.48 -20.56 4.16
CA GLN A 197 8.46 -19.21 3.60
C GLN A 197 8.42 -18.09 4.66
N SER A 198 7.88 -18.34 5.86
CA SER A 198 7.88 -17.38 6.97
C SER A 198 9.22 -17.28 7.72
N TYR A 199 10.04 -18.35 7.72
CA TYR A 199 11.31 -18.39 8.45
C TYR A 199 12.53 -18.23 7.53
N HIS A 200 12.51 -18.87 6.35
CA HIS A 200 13.62 -18.93 5.40
C HIS A 200 13.54 -17.87 4.29
N PHE A 201 12.99 -16.70 4.59
CA PHE A 201 12.85 -15.62 3.60
C PHE A 201 14.12 -14.76 3.45
N LEU A 202 15.04 -14.82 4.42
CA LEU A 202 16.30 -14.07 4.39
C LEU A 202 17.46 -14.94 3.89
N PRO A 203 18.36 -14.36 3.06
CA PRO A 203 19.59 -15.01 2.64
C PRO A 203 20.57 -15.19 3.80
N TYR A 204 21.47 -16.16 3.70
CA TYR A 204 22.52 -16.33 4.70
C TYR A 204 23.56 -15.21 4.64
N PRO A 205 24.22 -14.87 5.77
CA PRO A 205 25.27 -13.86 5.81
C PRO A 205 26.43 -14.18 4.85
N GLN A 206 26.91 -13.17 4.10
CA GLN A 206 27.95 -13.36 3.08
C GLN A 206 29.32 -13.78 3.64
N MET A 207 29.59 -13.52 4.92
CA MET A 207 30.84 -13.92 5.57
C MET A 207 30.89 -15.42 5.92
N GLN A 208 29.80 -16.16 5.73
CA GLN A 208 29.67 -17.58 6.06
C GLN A 208 29.48 -18.44 4.81
N ILE A 209 29.89 -17.97 3.63
CA ILE A 209 29.79 -18.73 2.38
C ILE A 209 30.74 -19.94 2.48
N MET A 210 30.13 -21.12 2.64
CA MET A 210 30.81 -22.41 2.65
C MET A 210 30.80 -23.00 1.22
N PRO A 211 31.78 -23.83 0.84
CA PRO A 211 31.72 -24.58 -0.40
C PRO A 211 30.46 -25.46 -0.49
N GLU A 212 29.91 -25.67 -1.69
CA GLU A 212 28.69 -26.48 -1.93
C GLU A 212 28.73 -27.88 -1.29
N GLU A 213 29.91 -28.52 -1.28
CA GLU A 213 30.08 -29.85 -0.67
C GLU A 213 29.86 -29.84 0.85
N ASP A 214 30.28 -28.77 1.53
CA ASP A 214 30.11 -28.64 2.98
C ASP A 214 28.69 -28.18 3.34
N LEU A 215 28.02 -27.46 2.43
CA LEU A 215 26.61 -27.08 2.56
C LEU A 215 25.69 -28.29 2.58
N TYR A 216 25.89 -29.21 1.66
CA TYR A 216 25.12 -30.46 1.61
C TYR A 216 25.32 -31.28 2.88
N ARG A 217 26.56 -31.36 3.41
CA ARG A 217 26.85 -32.05 4.67
C ARG A 217 26.21 -31.38 5.88
N ALA A 218 26.06 -30.07 5.86
CA ALA A 218 25.43 -29.29 6.92
C ALA A 218 23.89 -29.28 6.84
N GLY A 219 23.29 -29.80 5.76
CA GLY A 219 21.84 -29.80 5.57
C GLY A 219 21.25 -28.40 5.36
N LEU A 220 22.05 -27.44 4.89
CA LEU A 220 21.63 -26.06 4.69
C LEU A 220 21.02 -25.84 3.29
N ASP A 221 20.08 -24.91 3.19
CA ASP A 221 19.39 -24.60 1.94
C ASP A 221 20.27 -23.79 0.99
N ALA A 222 20.77 -24.44 -0.06
CA ALA A 222 21.67 -23.83 -1.04
C ALA A 222 21.07 -22.58 -1.72
N GLN A 223 19.76 -22.50 -1.92
CA GLN A 223 19.14 -21.34 -2.58
C GLN A 223 19.06 -20.09 -1.69
N ARG A 224 19.43 -20.20 -0.41
CA ARG A 224 19.62 -19.05 0.50
C ARG A 224 21.03 -18.46 0.43
N TYR A 225 21.98 -19.17 -0.20
CA TYR A 225 23.29 -18.63 -0.54
C TYR A 225 23.21 -17.91 -1.87
N VAL A 226 22.99 -16.60 -1.82
CA VAL A 226 22.92 -15.74 -3.00
C VAL A 226 24.26 -15.03 -3.17
N TYR A 227 24.98 -15.35 -4.24
CA TYR A 227 26.24 -14.68 -4.53
C TYR A 227 25.99 -13.30 -5.12
N ASN A 228 26.87 -12.34 -4.80
CA ASN A 228 26.80 -11.01 -5.39
C ASN A 228 26.90 -11.06 -6.92
N SER A 229 27.61 -12.04 -7.50
CA SER A 229 27.69 -12.25 -8.96
C SER A 229 26.34 -12.53 -9.61
N ASP A 230 25.41 -13.17 -8.89
CA ASP A 230 24.16 -13.66 -9.46
C ASP A 230 23.14 -12.53 -9.58
N ILE A 231 23.24 -11.55 -8.69
CA ILE A 231 22.32 -10.43 -8.63
C ILE A 231 22.92 -9.15 -9.21
N CYS A 232 24.24 -8.91 -9.12
CA CYS A 232 24.86 -7.59 -9.38
C CYS A 232 24.47 -6.92 -10.71
N GLN A 233 24.13 -7.70 -11.73
CA GLN A 233 23.73 -7.20 -13.04
C GLN A 233 22.30 -6.61 -13.07
N LEU A 234 21.50 -6.85 -12.03
CA LEU A 234 20.14 -6.33 -11.82
C LEU A 234 20.12 -5.01 -11.03
N MET A 235 21.27 -4.43 -10.70
CA MET A 235 21.34 -3.11 -10.06
C MET A 235 22.47 -2.28 -10.61
N TYR A 236 22.26 -0.97 -10.58
CA TYR A 236 23.25 0.00 -11.00
C TYR A 236 23.24 1.16 -10.00
N PRO A 237 24.39 1.81 -9.79
CA PRO A 237 24.45 3.00 -8.94
C PRO A 237 23.62 4.11 -9.56
N LEU A 238 22.83 4.80 -8.73
CA LEU A 238 22.06 5.97 -9.14
C LEU A 238 23.02 7.12 -9.45
N LYS A 239 22.73 7.88 -10.52
CA LYS A 239 23.58 9.01 -10.93
C LYS A 239 23.38 10.20 -9.99
N SER A 240 22.16 10.41 -9.50
CA SER A 240 21.82 11.50 -8.58
C SER A 240 21.63 11.04 -7.15
N GLU A 241 22.32 11.69 -6.21
CA GLU A 241 22.13 11.46 -4.78
C GLU A 241 20.72 11.82 -4.29
N SER A 242 20.00 12.69 -5.01
CA SER A 242 18.62 13.08 -4.68
C SER A 242 17.66 11.89 -4.72
N ASN A 243 17.99 10.85 -5.50
CA ASN A 243 17.14 9.69 -5.71
C ASN A 243 17.33 8.60 -4.64
N ARG A 244 18.29 8.76 -3.70
CA ARG A 244 18.51 7.84 -2.57
C ARG A 244 17.25 7.69 -1.70
N LEU A 245 16.56 8.79 -1.41
CA LEU A 245 15.31 8.76 -0.65
C LEU A 245 14.24 7.94 -1.37
N HIS A 246 14.12 8.13 -2.69
CA HIS A 246 13.17 7.38 -3.51
C HIS A 246 13.48 5.88 -3.46
N LEU A 247 14.74 5.49 -3.66
CA LEU A 247 15.16 4.08 -3.57
C LEU A 247 14.82 3.44 -2.21
N LEU A 248 15.12 4.12 -1.10
CA LEU A 248 14.82 3.62 0.24
C LEU A 248 13.30 3.52 0.48
N LEU A 249 12.50 4.48 0.03
CA LEU A 249 11.03 4.41 0.12
C LEU A 249 10.46 3.28 -0.74
N LEU A 250 11.03 3.00 -1.93
CA LEU A 250 10.66 1.84 -2.73
C LEU A 250 10.99 0.53 -2.00
N ALA A 251 12.16 0.43 -1.36
CA ALA A 251 12.53 -0.74 -0.56
C ALA A 251 11.54 -0.94 0.60
N VAL A 252 11.17 0.13 1.32
CA VAL A 252 10.16 0.10 2.39
C VAL A 252 8.79 -0.37 1.87
N GLN A 253 8.37 0.10 0.69
CA GLN A 253 7.11 -0.35 0.07
C GLN A 253 7.18 -1.84 -0.33
N LEU A 254 8.30 -2.28 -0.91
CA LEU A 254 8.50 -3.66 -1.39
C LEU A 254 8.52 -4.68 -0.25
N VAL A 255 8.90 -4.28 0.97
CA VAL A 255 8.74 -5.09 2.18
C VAL A 255 7.33 -5.02 2.80
N LYS A 256 6.32 -4.60 2.01
CA LYS A 256 4.90 -4.56 2.38
C LYS A 256 4.54 -3.54 3.47
N MET A 257 5.39 -2.55 3.73
CA MET A 257 5.10 -1.51 4.73
C MET A 257 4.05 -0.53 4.19
N PRO A 258 2.89 -0.36 4.88
CA PRO A 258 1.81 0.47 4.37
C PRO A 258 1.96 1.93 4.79
N PHE A 259 2.40 2.80 3.86
CA PHE A 259 2.50 4.24 4.10
C PHE A 259 1.93 5.13 2.99
N ILE A 260 1.59 4.57 1.83
CA ILE A 260 1.01 5.32 0.72
C ILE A 260 -0.48 5.55 1.01
N HIS A 261 -0.87 6.79 1.30
CA HIS A 261 -2.25 7.13 1.63
C HIS A 261 -2.91 8.10 0.63
N CYS A 262 -2.11 8.81 -0.18
CA CYS A 262 -2.58 9.86 -1.08
C CYS A 262 -2.28 9.55 -2.55
N ASN A 263 -3.08 10.11 -3.45
CA ASN A 263 -2.99 9.88 -4.87
C ASN A 263 -1.68 10.42 -5.45
N GLY A 264 -1.21 11.58 -4.99
CA GLY A 264 0.06 12.17 -5.43
C GLY A 264 1.28 11.30 -5.09
N LEU A 265 1.37 10.84 -3.84
CA LEU A 265 2.44 9.96 -3.39
C LEU A 265 2.36 8.59 -4.09
N ALA A 266 1.14 8.07 -4.28
CA ALA A 266 0.95 6.85 -5.05
C ALA A 266 1.44 7.01 -6.50
N GLN A 267 1.20 8.16 -7.14
CA GLN A 267 1.70 8.42 -8.49
C GLN A 267 3.23 8.51 -8.55
N ARG A 268 3.86 9.10 -7.54
CA ARG A 268 5.33 9.22 -7.45
C ARG A 268 6.03 7.89 -7.16
N LEU A 269 5.49 7.06 -6.27
CA LEU A 269 6.11 5.81 -5.81
C LEU A 269 5.62 4.56 -6.54
N CYS A 270 4.49 4.61 -7.25
CA CYS A 270 4.08 3.51 -8.15
C CYS A 270 4.87 3.58 -9.45
N ALA A 271 6.16 3.25 -9.37
CA ALA A 271 7.09 3.14 -10.47
C ALA A 271 6.80 1.88 -11.32
N LYS A 272 5.60 1.79 -11.91
CA LYS A 272 5.12 0.59 -12.58
C LYS A 272 5.27 0.67 -14.09
N ILE A 273 5.37 -0.51 -14.70
CA ILE A 273 4.91 -0.72 -16.07
C ILE A 273 3.39 -0.60 -16.05
N ASP A 274 2.77 0.17 -16.95
CA ASP A 274 1.34 0.50 -16.93
C ASP A 274 0.41 -0.73 -16.85
N GLN A 275 0.91 -1.90 -17.26
CA GLN A 275 0.18 -3.17 -17.26
C GLN A 275 0.30 -3.95 -15.95
N ILE A 276 1.22 -3.63 -15.02
CA ILE A 276 1.36 -4.30 -13.73
C ILE A 276 0.49 -3.58 -12.69
N GLY A 277 -0.33 -4.32 -11.94
CA GLY A 277 -1.22 -3.70 -10.95
C GLY A 277 -0.49 -3.10 -9.74
N GLU A 278 -0.95 -1.95 -9.24
CA GLU A 278 -1.19 -1.70 -7.80
C GLU A 278 -0.14 -2.13 -6.76
N SER A 279 -0.41 -3.30 -6.21
CA SER A 279 0.34 -4.01 -5.19
C SER A 279 -0.25 -5.41 -5.18
N ASP A 280 0.56 -6.43 -5.00
CA ASP A 280 0.17 -7.80 -4.67
C ASP A 280 0.10 -8.02 -3.15
N ALA A 281 0.61 -7.07 -2.35
CA ALA A 281 0.56 -7.10 -0.89
C ALA A 281 -0.74 -6.47 -0.36
N ILE A 282 -1.55 -7.28 0.35
CA ILE A 282 -2.82 -6.85 0.97
C ILE A 282 -2.58 -5.89 2.13
N GLU A 283 -1.40 -5.95 2.76
CA GLU A 283 -0.98 -5.11 3.87
C GLU A 283 -1.04 -3.62 3.52
N MET A 284 -0.87 -3.26 2.25
CA MET A 284 -0.99 -1.89 1.76
C MET A 284 -2.37 -1.26 2.04
N LEU A 285 -3.43 -2.08 2.18
CA LEU A 285 -4.77 -1.62 2.56
C LEU A 285 -4.79 -0.97 3.96
N LEU A 286 -3.82 -1.31 4.82
CA LEU A 286 -3.78 -0.95 6.23
C LEU A 286 -3.12 0.42 6.50
N ALA A 287 -2.76 1.19 5.46
CA ALA A 287 -2.08 2.48 5.61
C ALA A 287 -2.84 3.45 6.53
N GLY A 288 -4.18 3.46 6.44
CA GLY A 288 -5.04 4.29 7.29
C GLY A 288 -5.10 3.89 8.78
N MET A 289 -4.56 2.72 9.16
CA MET A 289 -4.46 2.32 10.57
C MET A 289 -3.26 2.97 11.27
N GLY A 290 -2.20 3.28 10.53
CA GLY A 290 -0.99 3.91 11.05
C GLY A 290 -1.00 5.43 10.98
N ASP A 291 -1.66 6.00 9.97
CA ASP A 291 -1.73 7.44 9.75
C ASP A 291 -3.18 7.93 9.76
N ARG A 292 -3.63 8.34 10.95
CA ARG A 292 -4.98 8.85 11.13
C ARG A 292 -5.05 10.30 10.65
N LEU A 293 -5.92 10.56 9.67
CA LEU A 293 -6.08 11.90 9.09
C LEU A 293 -6.46 12.94 10.15
N SER A 294 -7.46 12.65 11.00
CA SER A 294 -7.93 13.53 12.07
C SER A 294 -8.32 12.76 13.34
N TYR A 295 -7.89 13.28 14.49
CA TYR A 295 -8.31 12.80 15.80
C TYR A 295 -9.61 13.44 16.28
N ALA A 296 -10.09 14.51 15.63
CA ALA A 296 -11.30 15.24 16.05
C ALA A 296 -12.58 14.41 15.88
N LEU A 297 -12.62 13.54 14.87
CA LEU A 297 -13.69 12.56 14.71
C LEU A 297 -13.55 11.50 15.82
N THR A 298 -14.61 11.16 16.53
CA THR A 298 -14.58 9.97 17.39
C THR A 298 -14.74 8.73 16.51
N ARG A 299 -13.91 7.70 16.71
CA ARG A 299 -14.26 6.36 16.20
C ARG A 299 -15.46 5.91 17.05
N PRO A 300 -16.66 5.70 16.48
CA PRO A 300 -17.78 5.28 17.29
C PRO A 300 -17.45 3.91 17.91
N PHE A 301 -17.38 3.88 19.24
CA PHE A 301 -17.15 2.65 20.01
C PHE A 301 -18.20 1.60 19.62
N GLY A 302 -17.76 0.38 19.31
CA GLY A 302 -18.66 -0.69 18.84
C GLY A 302 -19.08 -0.62 17.37
N LYS A 303 -18.46 0.25 16.54
CA LYS A 303 -18.60 0.27 15.07
C LYS A 303 -17.25 0.11 14.37
N GLU A 304 -16.40 -0.76 14.90
CA GLU A 304 -15.15 -1.16 14.25
C GLU A 304 -15.39 -2.23 13.16
N ASP A 305 -16.64 -2.51 12.81
CA ASP A 305 -17.08 -3.50 11.83
C ASP A 305 -16.27 -3.45 10.53
N TYR A 306 -15.91 -2.24 10.09
CA TYR A 306 -15.11 -2.04 8.90
C TYR A 306 -13.64 -2.41 9.08
N ASP A 307 -13.00 -1.94 10.16
CA ASP A 307 -11.60 -2.25 10.45
C ASP A 307 -11.43 -3.76 10.74
N ILE A 308 -12.43 -4.39 11.37
CA ILE A 308 -12.52 -5.86 11.53
C ILE A 308 -12.66 -6.53 10.16
N ALA A 309 -13.57 -6.08 9.30
CA ALA A 309 -13.70 -6.61 7.94
C ALA A 309 -12.40 -6.49 7.14
N GLN A 310 -11.66 -5.39 7.29
CA GLN A 310 -10.38 -5.19 6.62
C GLN A 310 -9.37 -6.24 7.09
N ILE A 311 -9.32 -6.53 8.38
CA ILE A 311 -8.41 -7.53 8.95
C ILE A 311 -8.82 -8.95 8.56
N GLU A 312 -10.11 -9.28 8.52
CA GLU A 312 -10.57 -10.59 8.04
C GLU A 312 -10.21 -10.80 6.56
N LEU A 313 -10.41 -9.79 5.71
CA LEU A 313 -9.95 -9.86 4.33
C LEU A 313 -8.42 -10.01 4.25
N ALA A 314 -7.67 -9.24 5.03
CA ALA A 314 -6.21 -9.34 5.09
C ALA A 314 -5.73 -10.70 5.60
N LYS A 315 -6.44 -11.31 6.56
CA LYS A 315 -6.14 -12.66 7.08
C LYS A 315 -6.20 -13.73 6.01
N VAL A 316 -7.20 -13.64 5.13
CA VAL A 316 -7.39 -14.62 4.05
C VAL A 316 -6.39 -14.40 2.91
N MET A 317 -6.10 -13.14 2.58
CA MET A 317 -5.34 -12.78 1.37
C MET A 317 -3.84 -12.59 1.61
N CYS A 318 -3.38 -12.55 2.86
CA CYS A 318 -1.97 -12.36 3.20
C CYS A 318 -1.08 -13.48 2.64
N VAL A 319 0.12 -13.12 2.18
CA VAL A 319 1.15 -14.05 1.71
C VAL A 319 2.34 -13.94 2.65
N THR A 320 2.88 -15.07 3.12
CA THR A 320 4.07 -15.08 3.98
C THR A 320 5.33 -14.67 3.18
N PRO A 321 6.37 -14.10 3.79
CA PRO A 321 6.40 -13.59 5.16
C PRO A 321 5.54 -12.31 5.30
N SER A 322 5.00 -12.07 6.49
CA SER A 322 4.16 -10.90 6.78
C SER A 322 4.22 -10.53 8.25
N PHE A 323 3.98 -9.26 8.59
CA PHE A 323 3.87 -8.80 9.98
C PHE A 323 2.48 -9.03 10.59
N MET A 324 1.56 -9.65 9.84
CA MET A 324 0.20 -9.88 10.30
C MET A 324 0.11 -10.90 11.46
N PRO A 325 -0.55 -10.58 12.59
CA PRO A 325 -0.50 -11.39 13.82
C PRO A 325 -1.05 -12.82 13.74
N HIS A 326 -1.77 -13.17 12.68
CA HIS A 326 -2.33 -14.52 12.47
C HIS A 326 -1.32 -15.45 11.78
N THR A 327 -0.28 -14.90 11.15
CA THR A 327 0.77 -15.69 10.51
C THR A 327 1.82 -16.11 11.54
N ILE A 328 2.34 -17.33 11.36
CA ILE A 328 3.47 -17.84 12.16
C ILE A 328 4.74 -17.16 11.63
N GLY A 329 5.64 -16.76 12.53
CA GLY A 329 6.86 -16.02 12.20
C GLY A 329 6.66 -14.51 12.00
N HIS A 330 5.46 -13.97 12.27
CA HIS A 330 5.17 -12.55 12.02
C HIS A 330 6.04 -11.57 12.82
N GLU A 331 6.51 -11.98 14.00
CA GLU A 331 7.38 -11.16 14.84
C GLU A 331 8.75 -10.92 14.20
N PHE A 332 9.30 -11.92 13.51
CA PHE A 332 10.58 -11.83 12.82
C PHE A 332 10.50 -10.86 11.65
N TYR A 333 9.45 -10.99 10.82
CA TYR A 333 9.23 -10.07 9.73
C TYR A 333 8.98 -8.64 10.22
N ALA A 334 8.18 -8.46 11.29
CA ALA A 334 7.95 -7.15 11.90
C ALA A 334 9.25 -6.53 12.45
N LYS A 335 10.13 -7.34 13.06
CA LYS A 335 11.45 -6.91 13.53
C LYS A 335 12.34 -6.48 12.37
N MET A 336 12.37 -7.23 11.27
CA MET A 336 13.11 -6.87 10.06
C MET A 336 12.64 -5.51 9.49
N VAL A 337 11.33 -5.33 9.30
CA VAL A 337 10.76 -4.06 8.81
C VAL A 337 11.08 -2.90 9.76
N SER A 338 10.97 -3.12 11.07
CA SER A 338 11.33 -2.14 12.10
C SER A 338 12.79 -1.71 12.00
N ASN A 339 13.71 -2.66 11.86
CA ASN A 339 15.14 -2.40 11.73
C ASN A 339 15.47 -1.71 10.40
N LEU A 340 14.82 -2.09 9.30
CA LEU A 340 14.97 -1.43 8.01
C LEU A 340 14.65 0.06 8.09
N LEU A 341 13.56 0.44 8.76
CA LEU A 341 13.17 1.84 8.93
C LEU A 341 14.23 2.61 9.73
N LEU A 342 14.74 2.03 10.82
CA LEU A 342 15.80 2.69 11.62
C LEU A 342 17.12 2.81 10.84
N LYS A 343 17.53 1.76 10.12
CA LYS A 343 18.71 1.81 9.24
C LYS A 343 18.55 2.81 8.10
N SER A 344 17.35 2.91 7.53
CA SER A 344 17.05 3.92 6.50
C SER A 344 17.15 5.35 7.06
N ALA A 345 16.91 5.57 8.36
CA ALA A 345 17.15 6.85 9.00
C ALA A 345 18.66 7.14 9.16
N GLU A 346 19.46 6.12 9.50
CA GLU A 346 20.94 6.23 9.59
C GLU A 346 21.60 6.58 8.26
N ALA A 347 20.93 6.32 7.12
CA ALA A 347 21.42 6.69 5.78
C ALA A 347 21.51 8.21 5.55
N PHE A 348 20.89 9.02 6.42
CA PHE A 348 20.82 10.48 6.29
C PHE A 348 21.31 11.21 7.54
N PRO A 349 22.60 11.07 7.95
CA PRO A 349 23.09 11.68 9.18
C PRO A 349 23.17 13.22 9.12
N ALA A 350 23.34 13.80 7.94
CA ALA A 350 23.43 15.25 7.73
C ALA A 350 22.10 15.89 7.28
N ASP A 351 21.10 15.09 6.89
CA ASP A 351 19.84 15.56 6.33
C ASP A 351 18.67 15.15 7.24
N GLU A 352 18.39 16.02 8.21
CA GLU A 352 17.35 15.80 9.21
C GLU A 352 15.93 15.74 8.62
N GLU A 353 15.66 16.34 7.45
CA GLU A 353 14.35 16.22 6.80
C GLU A 353 14.12 14.78 6.34
N LYS A 354 15.10 14.20 5.63
CA LYS A 354 15.01 12.81 5.15
C LYS A 354 15.05 11.79 6.29
N ARG A 355 15.94 11.99 7.27
CA ARG A 355 16.07 11.12 8.44
C ARG A 355 14.76 11.01 9.22
N ARG A 356 14.09 12.14 9.47
CA ARG A 356 12.83 12.18 10.24
C ARG A 356 11.71 11.38 9.58
N ILE A 357 11.66 11.31 8.24
CA ILE A 357 10.64 10.54 7.51
C ILE A 357 10.62 9.08 7.99
N PHE A 358 11.77 8.42 8.01
CA PHE A 358 11.85 7.01 8.39
C PHE A 358 11.52 6.76 9.87
N ILE A 359 11.86 7.69 10.76
CA ILE A 359 11.49 7.62 12.17
C ILE A 359 9.97 7.80 12.35
N ILE A 360 9.34 8.73 11.63
CA ILE A 360 7.88 8.89 11.63
C ILE A 360 7.20 7.63 11.08
N LEU A 361 7.72 7.07 9.99
CA LEU A 361 7.24 5.82 9.43
C LEU A 361 7.38 4.65 10.42
N TRP A 362 8.44 4.62 11.21
CA TRP A 362 8.64 3.64 12.29
C TRP A 362 7.57 3.77 13.38
N PHE A 363 7.27 4.99 13.84
CA PHE A 363 6.19 5.22 14.80
C PHE A 363 4.82 4.81 14.23
N ARG A 364 4.54 5.15 12.98
CA ARG A 364 3.31 4.75 12.27
C ARG A 364 3.21 3.23 12.17
N PHE A 365 4.32 2.53 11.92
CA PHE A 365 4.35 1.07 11.89
C PHE A 365 4.02 0.47 13.27
N GLU A 366 4.56 1.00 14.37
CA GLU A 366 4.18 0.54 15.72
C GLU A 366 2.69 0.75 16.02
N ARG A 367 2.07 1.83 15.51
CA ARG A 367 0.62 2.05 15.60
C ARG A 367 -0.20 1.07 14.76
N VAL A 368 0.24 0.75 13.53
CA VAL A 368 -0.40 -0.30 12.71
C VAL A 368 -0.40 -1.61 13.49
N ARG A 369 0.75 -1.99 14.06
CA ARG A 369 0.87 -3.22 14.86
C ARG A 369 -0.04 -3.19 16.10
N LEU A 370 -0.13 -2.06 16.80
CA LEU A 370 -1.06 -1.89 17.93
C LEU A 370 -2.51 -2.12 17.48
N SER A 371 -2.93 -1.49 16.39
CA SER A 371 -4.27 -1.63 15.82
C SER A 371 -4.56 -3.09 15.44
N LEU A 372 -3.62 -3.78 14.81
CA LEU A 372 -3.75 -5.18 14.44
C LEU A 372 -3.92 -6.10 15.66
N GLN A 373 -3.15 -5.88 16.73
CA GLN A 373 -3.24 -6.67 17.96
C GLN A 373 -4.56 -6.43 18.70
N LYS A 374 -5.03 -5.17 18.74
CA LYS A 374 -6.33 -4.79 19.31
C LYS A 374 -7.48 -5.49 18.60
N LEU A 375 -7.56 -5.32 17.28
CA LEU A 375 -8.66 -5.83 16.47
C LEU A 375 -8.61 -7.36 16.29
N SER A 376 -7.46 -7.99 16.50
CA SER A 376 -7.33 -9.46 16.47
C SER A 376 -7.69 -10.14 17.79
N ASN A 377 -8.17 -9.41 18.80
CA ASN A 377 -8.40 -9.90 20.18
C ASN A 377 -7.17 -10.56 20.83
N LYS A 378 -5.97 -10.36 20.27
CA LYS A 378 -4.67 -10.78 20.83
C LYS A 378 -4.07 -9.65 21.67
N PHE A 379 -4.92 -8.87 22.32
CA PHE A 379 -4.52 -7.68 23.04
C PHE A 379 -3.69 -8.04 24.28
N MET A 380 -2.36 -7.94 24.16
CA MET A 380 -1.45 -8.27 25.23
C MET A 380 -0.92 -7.00 25.91
N VAL A 381 -1.23 -6.82 27.19
CA VAL A 381 -0.66 -5.74 28.04
C VAL A 381 0.88 -5.77 28.00
N LYS A 382 1.48 -6.96 27.88
CA LYS A 382 2.93 -7.15 27.70
C LYS A 382 3.45 -6.46 26.43
N TYR A 383 2.71 -6.55 25.32
CA TYR A 383 3.09 -5.94 24.05
C TYR A 383 3.16 -4.42 24.17
N ILE A 384 2.14 -3.77 24.74
CA ILE A 384 2.10 -2.31 24.92
C ILE A 384 3.29 -1.83 25.76
N LYS A 385 3.59 -2.53 26.86
CA LYS A 385 4.72 -2.20 27.72
C LYS A 385 6.05 -2.28 26.96
N LEU A 386 6.23 -3.29 26.12
CA LEU A 386 7.44 -3.46 25.31
C LEU A 386 7.52 -2.40 24.19
N ALA A 387 6.44 -2.16 23.46
CA ALA A 387 6.38 -1.14 22.41
C ALA A 387 6.65 0.26 22.98
N GLY A 388 5.99 0.64 24.07
CA GLY A 388 6.23 1.92 24.74
C GLY A 388 7.66 2.05 25.29
N ARG A 389 8.30 0.96 25.74
CA ARG A 389 9.73 0.97 26.10
C ARG A 389 10.63 1.24 24.89
N ARG A 390 10.38 0.60 23.74
CA ARG A 390 11.12 0.84 22.50
C ARG A 390 11.00 2.30 22.04
N MET A 391 9.79 2.85 22.06
CA MET A 391 9.54 4.24 21.68
C MET A 391 10.25 5.23 22.62
N ARG A 392 10.18 5.01 23.94
CA ARG A 392 10.92 5.84 24.92
C ARG A 392 12.43 5.74 24.75
N HIS A 393 12.96 4.55 24.46
CA HIS A 393 14.38 4.36 24.19
C HIS A 393 14.81 5.18 22.96
N LEU A 394 14.04 5.15 21.87
CA LEU A 394 14.30 5.95 20.67
C LEU A 394 14.27 7.45 20.96
N LEU A 395 13.28 7.93 21.74
CA LEU A 395 13.18 9.34 22.15
C LEU A 395 14.30 9.77 23.09
N SER A 396 14.85 8.84 23.88
CA SER A 396 15.93 9.14 24.84
C SER A 396 17.28 9.42 24.19
N GLN A 397 17.45 9.10 22.90
CA GLN A 397 18.66 9.40 22.13
C GLN A 397 18.80 10.91 21.94
N ASP A 398 20.02 11.44 22.11
CA ASP A 398 20.27 12.90 22.12
C ASP A 398 19.80 13.59 20.83
N THR A 399 19.90 12.92 19.68
CA THR A 399 19.43 13.42 18.37
C THR A 399 17.92 13.58 18.27
N ASN A 400 17.14 12.93 19.14
CA ASN A 400 15.68 12.85 19.04
C ASN A 400 14.97 13.65 20.14
N ARG A 401 15.68 14.03 21.21
CA ARG A 401 15.11 14.69 22.41
C ARG A 401 14.43 16.02 22.12
N GLU A 402 14.87 16.74 21.09
CA GLU A 402 14.34 18.06 20.77
C GLU A 402 13.17 18.02 19.77
N SER A 403 12.82 16.85 19.24
CA SER A 403 11.80 16.73 18.22
C SER A 403 10.39 16.65 18.81
N ALA A 404 9.70 17.79 18.86
CA ALA A 404 8.29 17.87 19.27
C ALA A 404 7.38 16.91 18.49
N ARG A 405 7.68 16.70 17.20
CA ARG A 405 6.92 15.79 16.32
C ARG A 405 6.95 14.35 16.83
N PHE A 406 8.10 13.84 17.27
CA PHE A 406 8.22 12.46 17.75
C PHE A 406 7.45 12.22 19.04
N TYR A 407 7.41 13.20 19.95
CA TYR A 407 6.58 13.11 21.14
C TYR A 407 5.08 13.13 20.82
N ALA A 408 4.65 13.85 19.79
CA ALA A 408 3.26 13.76 19.32
C ALA A 408 2.95 12.36 18.75
N GLU A 409 3.86 11.73 18.00
CA GLU A 409 3.68 10.35 17.53
C GLU A 409 3.56 9.35 18.69
N MET A 410 4.35 9.55 19.76
CA MET A 410 4.23 8.78 21.00
C MET A 410 2.91 9.02 21.72
N ALA A 411 2.48 10.28 21.85
CA ALA A 411 1.20 10.63 22.47
C ALA A 411 0.02 10.04 21.70
N MET A 412 0.08 10.02 20.36
CA MET A 412 -0.89 9.36 19.49
C MET A 412 -0.95 7.85 19.73
N PHE A 413 0.20 7.19 19.86
CA PHE A 413 0.26 5.76 20.24
C PHE A 413 -0.39 5.51 21.60
N GLU A 414 -0.02 6.28 22.64
CA GLU A 414 -0.60 6.13 23.98
C GLU A 414 -2.11 6.40 23.95
N PHE A 415 -2.57 7.45 23.29
CA PHE A 415 -3.99 7.75 23.10
C PHE A 415 -4.75 6.57 22.49
N GLU A 416 -4.17 5.92 21.49
CA GLU A 416 -4.76 4.75 20.84
C GLU A 416 -4.76 3.51 21.74
N THR A 417 -3.99 3.45 22.82
CA THR A 417 -4.08 2.35 23.79
C THR A 417 -5.33 2.44 24.67
N PHE A 418 -5.76 3.66 25.00
CA PHE A 418 -6.87 3.90 25.93
C PHE A 418 -8.25 3.65 25.32
N ALA A 419 -9.20 3.22 26.16
CA ALA A 419 -10.61 3.19 25.82
C ALA A 419 -11.24 4.61 25.85
N PRO A 420 -12.41 4.84 25.21
CA PRO A 420 -13.08 6.15 25.20
C PRO A 420 -13.52 6.67 26.57
N GLN A 421 -13.60 5.79 27.58
CA GLN A 421 -14.01 6.14 28.94
C GLN A 421 -12.83 6.19 29.93
N GLU A 422 -11.63 5.78 29.50
CA GLU A 422 -10.44 5.81 30.35
C GLU A 422 -9.85 7.22 30.42
N ASP A 423 -9.26 7.53 31.57
CA ASP A 423 -8.57 8.80 31.81
C ASP A 423 -7.28 8.89 30.98
N ILE A 424 -7.22 9.91 30.13
CA ILE A 424 -6.14 10.17 29.19
C ILE A 424 -5.24 11.33 29.65
N GLU A 425 -5.33 11.74 30.91
CA GLU A 425 -4.54 12.85 31.46
C GLU A 425 -3.02 12.62 31.30
N SER A 426 -2.59 11.35 31.33
CA SER A 426 -1.19 10.98 31.04
C SER A 426 -0.73 11.41 29.64
N VAL A 427 -1.58 11.30 28.62
CA VAL A 427 -1.33 11.72 27.24
C VAL A 427 -1.34 13.24 27.15
N PHE A 428 -2.32 13.90 27.76
CA PHE A 428 -2.41 15.36 27.77
C PHE A 428 -1.25 16.02 28.50
N ARG A 429 -0.69 15.36 29.52
CA ARG A 429 0.54 15.79 30.17
C ARG A 429 1.74 15.81 29.22
N ILE A 430 1.84 14.87 28.27
CA ILE A 430 2.90 14.89 27.24
C ILE A 430 2.79 16.18 26.42
N PHE A 431 1.59 16.49 25.92
CA PHE A 431 1.35 17.72 25.16
C PHE A 431 1.63 18.98 25.97
N ARG A 432 1.11 19.07 27.20
CA ARG A 432 1.34 20.24 28.08
C ARG A 432 2.81 20.43 28.42
N SER A 433 3.56 19.35 28.64
CA SER A 433 5.00 19.41 28.90
C SER A 433 5.79 19.96 27.70
N ILE A 434 5.41 19.60 26.48
CA ILE A 434 6.03 20.14 25.25
C ILE A 434 5.71 21.63 25.14
N ILE A 435 4.43 21.98 25.31
CA ILE A 435 3.95 23.36 25.22
C ILE A 435 4.65 24.26 26.25
N SER A 436 4.75 23.85 27.51
CA SER A 436 5.41 24.63 28.55
C SER A 436 6.90 24.80 28.29
N SER A 437 7.60 23.72 27.90
CA SER A 437 9.03 23.76 27.56
C SER A 437 9.32 24.76 26.43
N HIS A 438 8.47 24.79 25.41
CA HIS A 438 8.63 25.71 24.27
C HIS A 438 8.23 27.15 24.59
N ALA A 439 7.21 27.34 25.45
CA ALA A 439 6.82 28.66 25.93
C ALA A 439 7.94 29.33 26.76
N ASP A 440 8.59 28.57 27.63
CA ASP A 440 9.70 29.06 28.48
C ASP A 440 10.96 29.38 27.67
N SER A 441 11.20 28.65 26.58
CA SER A 441 12.34 28.86 25.68
C SER A 441 12.18 30.02 24.68
N HIS A 442 11.02 30.71 24.67
CA HIS A 442 10.67 31.74 23.69
C HIS A 442 10.87 31.32 22.22
N THR A 443 10.75 30.03 21.92
CA THR A 443 10.85 29.55 20.52
C THR A 443 9.67 30.04 19.69
N ASP A 444 9.93 30.45 18.45
CA ASP A 444 8.89 30.91 17.53
C ASP A 444 7.86 29.79 17.25
N MET A 445 6.58 30.13 17.41
CA MET A 445 5.44 29.28 17.01
C MET A 445 5.38 29.03 15.50
N GLU A 446 6.25 29.68 14.70
CA GLU A 446 6.30 29.53 13.25
C GLU A 446 6.72 28.12 12.79
N LYS A 447 7.38 27.32 13.66
CA LYS A 447 7.81 25.96 13.31
C LYS A 447 6.60 25.04 13.11
N GLY A 448 6.47 24.49 11.90
CA GLY A 448 5.37 23.60 11.51
C GLY A 448 5.19 22.37 12.40
N ASP A 449 6.29 21.85 12.98
CA ASP A 449 6.23 20.72 13.92
C ASP A 449 5.48 21.07 15.21
N LEU A 450 5.72 22.27 15.78
CA LEU A 450 5.04 22.70 17.00
C LEU A 450 3.55 22.97 16.72
N LEU A 451 3.23 23.63 15.61
CA LEU A 451 1.84 23.83 15.18
C LEU A 451 1.11 22.50 14.97
N TYR A 452 1.80 21.48 14.45
CA TYR A 452 1.25 20.13 14.33
C TYR A 452 0.92 19.52 15.71
N VAL A 453 1.81 19.68 16.70
CA VAL A 453 1.55 19.21 18.09
C VAL A 453 0.29 19.86 18.65
N TYR A 454 0.15 21.19 18.52
CA TYR A 454 -1.03 21.91 19.00
C TYR A 454 -2.29 21.44 18.27
N MET A 455 -2.21 21.20 16.96
CA MET A 455 -3.33 20.72 16.15
C MET A 455 -3.82 19.37 16.67
N ILE A 456 -2.93 18.38 16.80
CA ILE A 456 -3.31 17.05 17.28
C ILE A 456 -3.86 17.12 18.70
N TYR A 457 -3.27 17.95 19.56
CA TYR A 457 -3.78 18.16 20.92
C TYR A 457 -5.22 18.70 20.90
N ALA A 458 -5.49 19.74 20.13
CA ALA A 458 -6.84 20.30 19.97
C ALA A 458 -7.84 19.26 19.43
N GLU A 459 -7.44 18.45 18.45
CA GLU A 459 -8.29 17.40 17.90
C GLU A 459 -8.63 16.31 18.91
N MET A 460 -7.66 15.88 19.73
CA MET A 460 -7.92 14.92 20.80
C MET A 460 -8.87 15.49 21.87
N LEU A 461 -8.74 16.79 22.21
CA LEU A 461 -9.66 17.48 23.11
C LEU A 461 -11.10 17.51 22.55
N ILE A 462 -11.25 17.83 21.25
CA ILE A 462 -12.56 17.80 20.55
C ILE A 462 -13.17 16.40 20.66
N SER A 463 -12.39 15.35 20.40
CA SER A 463 -12.87 13.96 20.44
C SER A 463 -13.36 13.53 21.83
N ARG A 464 -12.91 14.21 22.89
CA ARG A 464 -13.25 13.94 24.29
C ARG A 464 -14.23 14.95 24.86
N ASN A 465 -14.88 15.73 24.00
CA ASN A 465 -15.85 16.76 24.34
C ASN A 465 -15.31 17.89 25.24
N GLN A 466 -13.99 18.12 25.28
CA GLN A 466 -13.36 19.22 26.03
C GLN A 466 -13.25 20.47 25.13
N TYR A 467 -14.41 21.00 24.71
CA TYR A 467 -14.50 22.04 23.68
C TYR A 467 -13.86 23.38 24.08
N ASP A 468 -13.95 23.78 25.35
CA ASP A 468 -13.40 25.07 25.82
C ASP A 468 -11.87 25.10 25.76
N GLN A 469 -11.23 24.00 26.18
CA GLN A 469 -9.78 23.84 26.06
C GLN A 469 -9.36 23.76 24.59
N ALA A 470 -10.13 23.06 23.75
CA ALA A 470 -9.87 23.02 22.32
C ALA A 470 -9.95 24.41 21.66
N LEU A 471 -10.96 25.23 22.04
CA LEU A 471 -11.08 26.61 21.57
C LEU A 471 -9.87 27.46 21.95
N GLN A 472 -9.38 27.34 23.18
CA GLN A 472 -8.18 28.06 23.63
C GLN A 472 -6.95 27.67 22.81
N ILE A 473 -6.69 26.37 22.63
CA ILE A 473 -5.53 25.88 21.87
C ILE A 473 -5.62 26.29 20.39
N LEU A 474 -6.80 26.23 19.77
CA LEU A 474 -6.98 26.64 18.39
C LEU A 474 -6.85 28.16 18.20
N THR A 475 -7.30 28.94 19.18
CA THR A 475 -7.10 30.40 19.22
C THR A 475 -5.61 30.74 19.29
N CYS A 476 -4.85 29.99 20.10
CA CYS A 476 -3.40 30.11 20.18
C CYS A 476 -2.72 29.84 18.83
N ILE A 477 -3.16 28.79 18.10
CA ILE A 477 -2.65 28.51 16.74
C ILE A 477 -2.96 29.66 15.78
N ALA A 478 -4.19 30.16 15.79
CA ALA A 478 -4.65 31.21 14.87
C ALA A 478 -4.00 32.58 15.12
N LEU A 479 -3.51 32.83 16.34
CA LEU A 479 -2.79 34.04 16.74
C LEU A 479 -1.26 33.86 16.80
N GLU A 480 -0.74 32.65 16.52
CA GLU A 480 0.67 32.25 16.68
C GLU A 480 1.23 32.55 18.09
N ARG A 481 0.41 32.33 19.13
CA ARG A 481 0.78 32.54 20.54
C ARG A 481 0.93 31.21 21.28
N HIS A 482 1.81 31.18 22.28
CA HIS A 482 1.92 30.03 23.18
C HIS A 482 0.73 29.97 24.13
N ALA A 483 0.26 28.76 24.46
CA ALA A 483 -0.83 28.59 25.40
C ALA A 483 -0.31 28.82 26.83
N THR A 484 -0.71 29.93 27.45
CA THR A 484 -0.40 30.21 28.86
C THR A 484 -1.44 29.56 29.77
N THR A 485 -1.01 29.02 30.90
CA THR A 485 -1.85 28.27 31.85
C THR A 485 -2.99 29.08 32.50
N ASN A 486 -3.06 30.41 32.32
CA ASN A 486 -4.03 31.29 33.00
C ASN A 486 -4.57 32.43 32.11
N SER A 487 -5.38 32.14 31.07
CA SER A 487 -6.16 33.19 30.39
C SER A 487 -7.63 33.12 30.80
N THR A 488 -7.99 33.88 31.83
CA THR A 488 -9.37 34.17 32.26
C THR A 488 -10.02 35.25 31.40
N THR A 489 -9.82 35.20 30.09
CA THR A 489 -10.38 36.13 29.11
C THR A 489 -11.64 35.53 28.48
N ASN A 490 -12.55 36.39 28.01
CA ASN A 490 -13.77 35.97 27.31
C ASN A 490 -13.41 35.17 26.04
N VAL A 491 -13.43 33.84 26.16
CA VAL A 491 -13.01 32.87 25.12
C VAL A 491 -13.68 33.15 23.78
N GLU A 492 -14.95 33.55 23.76
CA GLU A 492 -15.69 33.85 22.53
C GLU A 492 -15.21 35.11 21.80
N MET A 493 -14.82 36.16 22.53
CA MET A 493 -14.38 37.42 21.92
C MET A 493 -12.99 37.24 21.30
N GLU A 494 -12.07 36.57 22.01
CA GLU A 494 -10.75 36.22 21.49
C GLU A 494 -10.83 35.24 20.33
N SER A 495 -11.74 34.27 20.38
CA SER A 495 -11.95 33.33 19.27
C SER A 495 -12.44 34.04 17.99
N ASN A 496 -13.30 35.05 18.11
CA ASN A 496 -13.74 35.85 16.95
C ASN A 496 -12.61 36.75 16.42
N LEU A 497 -11.77 37.32 17.28
CA LEU A 497 -10.56 38.04 16.85
C LEU A 497 -9.59 37.12 16.12
N ALA A 498 -9.36 35.92 16.64
CA ALA A 498 -8.56 34.88 15.99
C ALA A 498 -9.09 34.47 14.60
N LEU A 499 -10.42 34.45 14.40
CA LEU A 499 -10.99 34.27 13.06
C LEU A 499 -10.63 35.42 12.11
N THR A 500 -10.52 36.66 12.58
CA THR A 500 -10.13 37.79 11.71
C THR A 500 -8.64 37.82 11.44
N GLU A 501 -7.80 37.77 12.48
CA GLU A 501 -6.33 37.82 12.36
C GLU A 501 -5.79 36.58 11.64
N GLY A 502 -6.30 35.39 11.98
CA GLY A 502 -5.93 34.14 11.31
C GLY A 502 -6.26 34.13 9.82
N GLU A 503 -7.17 34.97 9.32
CA GLU A 503 -7.45 35.07 7.88
C GLU A 503 -6.27 35.68 7.13
N SER A 504 -5.66 36.72 7.74
CA SER A 504 -4.51 37.41 7.17
C SER A 504 -3.30 36.47 7.09
N LEU A 505 -3.07 35.67 8.13
CA LEU A 505 -1.99 34.67 8.18
C LEU A 505 -2.18 33.57 7.13
N VAL A 506 -3.39 32.99 7.03
CA VAL A 506 -3.70 31.97 6.02
C VAL A 506 -3.49 32.51 4.60
N LYS A 507 -3.88 33.77 4.33
CA LYS A 507 -3.66 34.40 3.02
C LYS A 507 -2.18 34.65 2.74
N MET A 508 -1.41 35.12 3.72
CA MET A 508 0.02 35.34 3.59
C MET A 508 0.77 34.05 3.28
N GLU A 509 0.53 32.99 4.07
CA GLU A 509 1.15 31.68 3.85
C GLU A 509 0.67 31.02 2.54
N PHE A 510 -0.56 31.29 2.11
CA PHE A 510 -1.04 30.85 0.79
C PHE A 510 -0.28 31.52 -0.35
N GLN A 511 0.08 32.80 -0.21
CA GLN A 511 0.88 33.48 -1.24
C GLN A 511 2.29 32.90 -1.31
N LYS A 512 2.94 32.66 -0.16
CA LYS A 512 4.25 31.96 -0.11
C LYS A 512 4.17 30.59 -0.80
N PHE A 513 3.06 29.89 -0.65
CA PHE A 513 2.81 28.62 -1.34
C PHE A 513 2.70 28.77 -2.86
N LEU A 514 2.04 29.83 -3.36
CA LEU A 514 1.92 30.08 -4.81
C LEU A 514 3.26 30.41 -5.46
N ASP A 515 4.19 30.98 -4.70
CA ASP A 515 5.53 31.36 -5.16
C ASP A 515 6.49 30.15 -5.27
N GLN A 516 6.10 28.97 -4.77
CA GLN A 516 6.88 27.74 -4.80
C GLN A 516 6.81 27.01 -6.17
N PRO A 517 7.80 26.15 -6.50
CA PRO A 517 7.82 25.42 -7.76
C PRO A 517 6.61 24.48 -7.92
N LYS A 518 6.22 24.23 -9.17
CA LYS A 518 5.07 23.37 -9.50
C LYS A 518 5.25 21.93 -9.05
N GLU A 519 6.48 21.43 -9.15
CA GLU A 519 6.91 20.11 -8.70
C GLU A 519 7.12 20.09 -7.19
N MET A 520 6.72 19.00 -6.56
CA MET A 520 6.98 18.73 -5.15
C MET A 520 8.16 17.78 -5.02
N LYS A 521 9.06 18.07 -4.07
CA LYS A 521 10.04 17.07 -3.66
C LYS A 521 9.34 15.96 -2.86
N LEU A 522 9.95 14.77 -2.79
CA LEU A 522 9.35 13.61 -2.11
C LEU A 522 9.18 13.83 -0.61
N GLU A 523 10.11 14.56 0.02
CA GLU A 523 10.11 14.89 1.44
C GLU A 523 8.85 15.67 1.83
N GLU A 524 8.38 16.55 0.93
CA GLU A 524 7.25 17.44 1.18
C GLU A 524 5.93 16.69 1.40
N TYR A 525 5.78 15.47 0.88
CA TYR A 525 4.60 14.64 1.13
C TYR A 525 4.46 14.19 2.59
N PHE A 526 5.57 14.15 3.33
CA PHE A 526 5.60 13.70 4.73
C PHE A 526 5.63 14.87 5.72
N VAL A 527 5.89 16.09 5.25
CA VAL A 527 5.99 17.30 6.07
C VAL A 527 4.60 17.88 6.33
N SER A 528 4.40 18.38 7.56
CA SER A 528 3.18 19.11 7.91
C SER A 528 3.28 20.55 7.42
N HIS A 529 2.57 20.88 6.33
CA HIS A 529 2.57 22.23 5.79
C HIS A 529 1.85 23.22 6.73
N LYS A 530 2.55 24.30 7.12
CA LYS A 530 2.03 25.37 7.98
C LYS A 530 0.68 25.90 7.50
N TRP A 531 0.56 26.22 6.22
CA TRP A 531 -0.69 26.70 5.62
C TRP A 531 -1.88 25.75 5.84
N LEU A 532 -1.69 24.44 5.64
CA LEU A 532 -2.74 23.44 5.87
C LEU A 532 -3.13 23.35 7.34
N ILE A 533 -2.15 23.43 8.25
CA ILE A 533 -2.41 23.43 9.70
C ILE A 533 -3.24 24.66 10.09
N LEU A 534 -2.85 25.86 9.64
CA LEU A 534 -3.59 27.10 9.92
C LEU A 534 -5.01 27.06 9.33
N LEU A 535 -5.15 26.58 8.09
CA LEU A 535 -6.45 26.42 7.43
C LEU A 535 -7.34 25.45 8.22
N ARG A 536 -6.79 24.31 8.64
CA ARG A 536 -7.49 23.31 9.45
C ARG A 536 -7.89 23.87 10.81
N ALA A 537 -7.01 24.64 11.47
CA ALA A 537 -7.30 25.26 12.76
C ALA A 537 -8.48 26.21 12.65
N ARG A 538 -8.45 27.08 11.62
CA ARG A 538 -9.54 28.01 11.30
C ARG A 538 -10.85 27.28 11.04
N CYS A 539 -10.82 26.20 10.28
CA CYS A 539 -12.00 25.39 10.00
C CYS A 539 -12.60 24.74 11.27
N LEU A 540 -11.75 24.24 12.17
CA LEU A 540 -12.19 23.70 13.45
C LEU A 540 -12.73 24.79 14.39
N LEU A 541 -12.13 26.00 14.41
CA LEU A 541 -12.67 27.16 15.13
C LEU A 541 -14.07 27.53 14.63
N PHE A 542 -14.25 27.63 13.30
CA PHE A 542 -15.57 27.88 12.73
C PHE A 542 -16.58 26.81 13.15
N HIS A 543 -16.17 25.55 13.22
CA HIS A 543 -17.06 24.48 13.66
C HIS A 543 -17.45 24.62 15.15
N LEU A 544 -16.49 24.87 16.05
CA LEU A 544 -16.76 25.01 17.49
C LEU A 544 -17.60 26.25 17.84
N LEU A 545 -17.53 27.29 17.01
CA LEU A 545 -18.34 28.52 17.09
C LEU A 545 -19.67 28.44 16.32
N ASP A 546 -20.11 27.24 15.91
CA ASP A 546 -21.35 26.98 15.17
C ASP A 546 -21.47 27.73 13.81
N LYS A 547 -20.33 28.09 13.21
CA LYS A 547 -20.19 28.76 11.89
C LYS A 547 -19.67 27.82 10.80
N ALA A 548 -19.93 26.52 10.87
CA ALA A 548 -19.37 25.54 9.93
C ALA A 548 -19.76 25.77 8.45
N ASN A 549 -20.93 26.38 8.20
CA ASN A 549 -21.34 26.78 6.84
C ASN A 549 -20.35 27.77 6.21
N GLU A 550 -19.75 28.66 7.00
CA GLU A 550 -18.73 29.60 6.54
C GLU A 550 -17.42 28.89 6.19
N ALA A 551 -17.02 27.90 7.00
CA ALA A 551 -15.88 27.04 6.70
C ALA A 551 -16.08 26.28 5.37
N GLY A 552 -17.27 25.69 5.16
CA GLY A 552 -17.61 25.01 3.91
C GLY A 552 -17.53 25.94 2.68
N LYS A 553 -18.08 27.16 2.78
CA LYS A 553 -17.99 28.19 1.72
C LYS A 553 -16.54 28.59 1.45
N LEU A 554 -15.72 28.73 2.49
CA LEU A 554 -14.29 29.07 2.36
C LEU A 554 -13.53 27.99 1.58
N LEU A 555 -13.70 26.72 1.95
CA LEU A 555 -13.03 25.61 1.26
C LEU A 555 -13.51 25.51 -0.20
N GLN A 556 -14.82 25.65 -0.45
CA GLN A 556 -15.35 25.62 -1.81
C GLN A 556 -14.84 26.79 -2.66
N LYS A 557 -14.69 27.99 -2.08
CA LYS A 557 -14.09 29.13 -2.75
C LYS A 557 -12.64 28.83 -3.15
N LEU A 558 -11.82 28.31 -2.24
CA LEU A 558 -10.42 27.93 -2.53
C LEU A 558 -10.34 26.93 -3.69
N LEU A 559 -11.16 25.88 -3.66
CA LEU A 559 -11.22 24.86 -4.71
C LEU A 559 -11.65 25.39 -6.09
N ARG A 560 -12.58 26.35 -6.14
CA ARG A 560 -13.11 26.86 -7.42
C ARG A 560 -12.28 27.98 -8.04
N SER A 561 -11.64 28.80 -7.21
CA SER A 561 -10.94 30.01 -7.67
C SER A 561 -9.42 29.81 -7.73
N HIS A 562 -8.79 29.44 -6.63
CA HIS A 562 -7.32 29.46 -6.52
C HIS A 562 -6.67 28.10 -6.86
N LEU A 563 -7.41 26.99 -6.68
CA LEU A 563 -6.96 25.62 -6.92
C LEU A 563 -7.79 24.92 -8.01
N LYS A 564 -8.19 25.67 -9.04
CA LYS A 564 -8.95 25.13 -10.17
C LYS A 564 -8.11 24.09 -10.93
N LEU A 565 -8.77 23.02 -11.36
CA LEU A 565 -8.16 22.00 -12.21
C LEU A 565 -7.95 22.53 -13.64
N ASP A 566 -6.69 22.55 -14.07
CA ASP A 566 -6.32 22.89 -15.44
C ASP A 566 -6.27 21.60 -16.28
N HIS A 567 -7.43 21.12 -16.73
CA HIS A 567 -7.55 19.86 -17.51
C HIS A 567 -6.79 19.88 -18.86
N PHE A 568 -6.36 21.05 -19.34
CA PHE A 568 -5.73 21.23 -20.65
C PHE A 568 -4.20 21.30 -20.61
N GLN A 569 -3.57 21.25 -19.43
CA GLN A 569 -2.10 21.26 -19.34
C GLN A 569 -1.55 19.84 -19.50
N GLN A 570 -0.58 19.68 -20.40
CA GLN A 570 0.13 18.42 -20.66
C GLN A 570 0.90 17.91 -19.43
N TYR A 571 1.21 18.81 -18.47
CA TYR A 571 1.82 18.48 -17.18
C TYR A 571 0.96 19.02 -16.03
N PRO A 572 0.43 18.15 -15.15
CA PRO A 572 -0.39 18.57 -14.04
C PRO A 572 0.44 19.34 -13.00
N HIS A 573 -0.11 20.42 -12.43
CA HIS A 573 0.52 21.13 -11.33
C HIS A 573 0.43 20.30 -10.06
N GLU A 574 1.43 19.45 -9.84
CA GLU A 574 1.48 18.47 -8.76
C GLU A 574 1.21 19.08 -7.38
N ARG A 575 1.90 20.19 -7.06
CA ARG A 575 1.72 20.88 -5.78
C ARG A 575 0.28 21.34 -5.53
N LYS A 576 -0.40 21.88 -6.56
CA LYS A 576 -1.82 22.26 -6.46
C LYS A 576 -2.72 21.04 -6.30
N ASN A 577 -2.43 19.95 -7.01
CA ASN A 577 -3.21 18.71 -6.92
C ASN A 577 -3.11 18.09 -5.53
N TYR A 578 -1.92 18.04 -4.94
CA TYR A 578 -1.73 17.56 -3.57
C TYR A 578 -2.50 18.41 -2.56
N MET A 579 -2.40 19.74 -2.65
CA MET A 579 -3.16 20.62 -1.75
C MET A 579 -4.67 20.50 -1.94
N ARG A 580 -5.12 20.35 -3.18
CA ARG A 580 -6.53 20.12 -3.51
C ARG A 580 -7.03 18.83 -2.87
N GLU A 581 -6.24 17.76 -2.93
CA GLU A 581 -6.53 16.49 -2.25
C GLU A 581 -6.68 16.69 -0.74
N ARG A 582 -5.73 17.38 -0.09
CA ARG A 582 -5.78 17.68 1.37
C ARG A 582 -6.99 18.54 1.76
N ILE A 583 -7.41 19.48 0.92
CA ILE A 583 -8.62 20.28 1.17
C ILE A 583 -9.88 19.45 1.04
N GLN A 584 -9.96 18.54 0.07
CA GLN A 584 -11.09 17.63 -0.09
C GLN A 584 -11.23 16.70 1.14
N GLU A 585 -10.11 16.21 1.65
CA GLU A 585 -10.03 15.46 2.92
C GLU A 585 -10.57 16.28 4.11
N LEU A 586 -10.11 17.52 4.26
CA LEU A 586 -10.59 18.43 5.32
C LEU A 586 -12.09 18.72 5.19
N ARG A 587 -12.58 18.96 3.98
CA ARG A 587 -14.00 19.20 3.70
C ARG A 587 -14.86 18.02 4.14
N LEU A 588 -14.38 16.80 3.88
CA LEU A 588 -15.04 15.57 4.33
C LEU A 588 -15.01 15.47 5.86
N THR A 589 -13.86 15.67 6.50
CA THR A 589 -13.75 15.65 7.96
C THR A 589 -14.72 16.64 8.63
N LEU A 590 -14.80 17.88 8.16
CA LEU A 590 -15.71 18.89 8.73
C LEU A 590 -17.19 18.49 8.59
N SER A 591 -17.55 17.89 7.46
CA SER A 591 -18.92 17.41 7.24
C SER A 591 -19.30 16.22 8.11
N GLN A 592 -18.33 15.53 8.72
CA GLN A 592 -18.55 14.39 9.62
C GLN A 592 -18.54 14.80 11.10
N LEU A 593 -18.10 16.00 11.46
CA LEU A 593 -18.05 16.45 12.85
C LEU A 593 -19.46 16.70 13.42
N PRO A 594 -19.74 16.22 14.64
CA PRO A 594 -21.03 16.40 15.28
C PRO A 594 -21.28 17.89 15.56
N HIS A 595 -22.37 18.44 15.04
CA HIS A 595 -22.78 19.81 15.35
C HIS A 595 -23.66 19.85 16.60
N LYS A 596 -23.53 20.90 17.41
CA LYS A 596 -24.34 21.11 18.63
C LYS A 596 -25.86 21.17 18.34
N MET A 597 -26.26 21.50 17.10
CA MET A 597 -27.66 21.82 16.74
C MET A 597 -28.31 20.90 15.69
N THR A 598 -27.64 19.88 15.14
CA THR A 598 -28.28 18.99 14.16
C THR A 598 -28.52 17.59 14.71
N THR A 599 -29.77 17.16 14.63
CA THR A 599 -30.13 15.75 14.72
C THR A 599 -29.47 14.99 13.56
N SER A 600 -28.92 13.83 13.89
CA SER A 600 -28.06 12.94 13.10
C SER A 600 -28.62 12.44 11.75
N TYR A 601 -29.77 12.94 11.28
CA TYR A 601 -30.54 12.37 10.17
C TYR A 601 -30.31 13.02 8.79
N GLY A 602 -29.44 14.03 8.67
CA GLY A 602 -29.21 14.78 7.41
C GLY A 602 -27.83 14.65 6.75
N LEU A 603 -26.84 14.04 7.42
CA LEU A 603 -25.42 14.10 7.01
C LEU A 603 -25.13 13.31 5.70
N GLY A 604 -25.83 12.19 5.47
CA GLY A 604 -25.58 11.32 4.32
C GLY A 604 -25.83 11.97 2.95
N GLY A 605 -26.78 12.91 2.86
CA GLY A 605 -27.13 13.58 1.61
C GLY A 605 -26.04 14.51 1.08
N GLN A 606 -25.21 15.07 1.97
CA GLN A 606 -24.10 15.96 1.60
C GLN A 606 -22.77 15.22 1.41
N LEU A 607 -22.58 14.09 2.09
CA LEU A 607 -21.34 13.29 2.01
C LEU A 607 -21.14 12.61 0.64
N VAL A 608 -22.21 12.02 0.08
CA VAL A 608 -22.14 11.31 -1.21
C VAL A 608 -21.61 12.18 -2.35
N PRO A 609 -22.15 13.38 -2.65
CA PRO A 609 -21.65 14.19 -3.75
C PRO A 609 -20.22 14.69 -3.53
N ILE A 610 -19.83 14.98 -2.28
CA ILE A 610 -18.46 15.38 -1.94
C ILE A 610 -17.49 14.23 -2.25
N LEU A 611 -17.84 13.00 -1.87
CA LEU A 611 -17.02 11.81 -2.13
C LEU A 611 -16.97 11.44 -3.62
N GLU A 612 -18.08 11.58 -4.36
CA GLU A 612 -18.07 11.33 -5.81
C GLU A 612 -17.16 12.32 -6.56
N GLU A 613 -17.20 13.61 -6.19
CA GLU A 613 -16.26 14.63 -6.72
C GLU A 613 -14.82 14.24 -6.35
N ALA A 614 -14.54 13.98 -5.07
CA ALA A 614 -13.20 13.69 -4.58
C ALA A 614 -12.60 12.40 -5.19
N LEU A 615 -13.37 11.32 -5.32
CA LEU A 615 -12.91 10.05 -5.90
C LEU A 615 -12.76 10.10 -7.42
N SER A 616 -13.49 11.00 -8.09
CA SER A 616 -13.27 11.25 -9.52
C SER A 616 -11.94 11.96 -9.79
N GLU A 617 -11.48 12.79 -8.86
CA GLU A 617 -10.21 13.52 -8.95
C GLU A 617 -9.03 12.70 -8.39
N PHE A 618 -9.25 12.00 -7.27
CA PHE A 618 -8.22 11.30 -6.48
C PHE A 618 -8.60 9.84 -6.22
N PRO A 619 -8.58 8.98 -7.24
CA PRO A 619 -9.10 7.61 -7.18
C PRO A 619 -8.31 6.68 -6.23
N ARG A 620 -7.05 7.00 -5.92
CA ARG A 620 -6.16 6.21 -5.06
C ARG A 620 -6.09 6.69 -3.61
N ASN A 621 -6.85 7.72 -3.24
CA ASN A 621 -6.84 8.21 -1.88
C ASN A 621 -7.54 7.22 -0.93
N HIS A 622 -6.77 6.67 0.01
CA HIS A 622 -7.27 5.64 0.93
C HIS A 622 -8.37 6.15 1.87
N TYR A 623 -8.33 7.41 2.27
CA TYR A 623 -9.34 7.98 3.15
C TYR A 623 -10.69 8.08 2.43
N PHE A 624 -10.72 8.59 1.20
CA PHE A 624 -11.97 8.66 0.42
C PHE A 624 -12.55 7.27 0.13
N LEU A 625 -11.69 6.29 -0.22
CA LEU A 625 -12.14 4.92 -0.47
C LEU A 625 -12.70 4.26 0.79
N ARG A 626 -12.07 4.44 1.94
CA ARG A 626 -12.56 3.99 3.25
C ARG A 626 -13.90 4.61 3.59
N GLU A 627 -14.03 5.93 3.49
CA GLU A 627 -15.28 6.61 3.83
C GLU A 627 -16.42 6.24 2.89
N TRP A 628 -16.16 6.10 1.59
CA TRP A 628 -17.14 5.60 0.63
C TRP A 628 -17.64 4.18 0.98
N ALA A 629 -16.70 3.30 1.35
CA ALA A 629 -17.00 1.94 1.77
C ALA A 629 -17.85 1.88 3.06
N ASN A 630 -17.69 2.85 3.96
CA ASN A 630 -18.42 2.97 5.23
C ASN A 630 -19.86 3.52 5.13
N LEU A 631 -20.29 4.04 3.98
CA LEU A 631 -21.65 4.59 3.79
C LEU A 631 -22.74 3.51 3.76
N SER A 632 -23.12 2.96 4.92
CA SER A 632 -24.02 1.79 5.06
C SER A 632 -25.38 1.95 4.35
N THR A 633 -25.91 3.17 4.27
CA THR A 633 -27.19 3.49 3.62
C THR A 633 -27.14 3.49 2.09
N LEU A 634 -25.94 3.49 1.50
CA LEU A 634 -25.77 3.56 0.06
C LEU A 634 -26.13 2.22 -0.61
N PRO A 635 -26.98 2.20 -1.66
CA PRO A 635 -27.28 0.99 -2.41
C PRO A 635 -26.04 0.35 -3.03
N TRP A 636 -26.01 -0.99 -3.08
CA TRP A 636 -24.86 -1.77 -3.59
C TRP A 636 -24.42 -1.35 -5.00
N PHE A 637 -25.37 -1.11 -5.92
CA PHE A 637 -25.02 -0.72 -7.29
C PHE A 637 -24.29 0.63 -7.36
N ARG A 638 -24.65 1.59 -6.49
CA ARG A 638 -23.95 2.89 -6.40
C ARG A 638 -22.56 2.71 -5.81
N LEU A 639 -22.45 1.92 -4.74
CA LEU A 639 -21.17 1.61 -4.11
C LEU A 639 -20.17 1.03 -5.12
N ARG A 640 -20.63 0.04 -5.90
CA ARG A 640 -19.84 -0.59 -6.97
C ARG A 640 -19.53 0.36 -8.13
N SER A 641 -20.41 1.32 -8.44
CA SER A 641 -20.24 2.20 -9.61
C SER A 641 -18.96 3.03 -9.56
N VAL A 642 -18.48 3.38 -8.36
CA VAL A 642 -17.24 4.14 -8.18
C VAL A 642 -16.04 3.37 -8.69
N LEU A 643 -15.90 2.09 -8.33
CA LEU A 643 -14.82 1.22 -8.84
C LEU A 643 -14.73 1.28 -10.37
N ILE A 644 -15.85 1.16 -11.06
CA ILE A 644 -15.91 1.14 -12.53
C ILE A 644 -15.65 2.53 -13.12
N ARG A 645 -16.13 3.59 -12.48
CA ARG A 645 -16.07 4.97 -12.98
C ARG A 645 -14.68 5.58 -12.80
N THR A 646 -14.05 5.34 -11.65
CA THR A 646 -12.80 6.00 -11.26
C THR A 646 -11.55 5.35 -11.82
N ARG A 647 -11.68 4.18 -12.47
CA ARG A 647 -10.54 3.42 -13.00
C ARG A 647 -9.46 3.17 -11.94
N SER A 648 -9.91 3.00 -10.69
CA SER A 648 -9.03 2.80 -9.54
C SER A 648 -8.47 1.39 -9.55
N GLY A 649 -7.25 1.22 -9.05
CA GLY A 649 -6.60 -0.08 -9.01
C GLY A 649 -7.15 -1.02 -7.94
N ILE A 650 -6.36 -2.05 -7.62
CA ILE A 650 -6.76 -3.15 -6.73
C ILE A 650 -7.27 -2.68 -5.37
N LEU A 651 -6.74 -1.58 -4.83
CA LEU A 651 -7.13 -1.08 -3.51
C LEU A 651 -8.60 -0.66 -3.45
N SER A 652 -9.16 -0.05 -4.51
CA SER A 652 -10.59 0.27 -4.53
C SER A 652 -11.45 -0.98 -4.58
N LEU A 653 -11.02 -2.03 -5.28
CA LEU A 653 -11.73 -3.31 -5.28
C LEU A 653 -11.76 -3.87 -3.85
N LEU A 654 -10.61 -3.88 -3.17
CA LEU A 654 -10.49 -4.37 -1.80
C LEU A 654 -11.39 -3.58 -0.84
N HIS A 655 -11.43 -2.25 -0.91
CA HIS A 655 -12.35 -1.44 -0.11
C HIS A 655 -13.83 -1.79 -0.36
N VAL A 656 -14.23 -2.10 -1.61
CA VAL A 656 -15.59 -2.55 -1.95
C VAL A 656 -15.88 -3.95 -1.40
N LEU A 657 -14.91 -4.87 -1.45
CA LEU A 657 -15.02 -6.21 -0.86
C LEU A 657 -15.17 -6.13 0.67
N THR A 658 -14.35 -5.31 1.33
CA THR A 658 -14.47 -5.01 2.76
C THR A 658 -15.85 -4.43 3.09
N ALA A 659 -16.37 -3.51 2.27
CA ALA A 659 -17.70 -2.94 2.48
C ALA A 659 -18.80 -4.01 2.42
N ALA A 660 -18.70 -4.96 1.49
CA ALA A 660 -19.65 -6.06 1.37
C ALA A 660 -19.63 -6.95 2.63
N GLN A 661 -18.45 -7.36 3.06
CA GLN A 661 -18.27 -8.17 4.27
C GLN A 661 -18.75 -7.44 5.53
N CYS A 662 -18.37 -6.17 5.69
CA CYS A 662 -18.79 -5.34 6.82
C CYS A 662 -20.32 -5.24 6.91
N ARG A 663 -20.99 -4.86 5.81
CA ARG A 663 -22.44 -4.58 5.81
C ARG A 663 -23.31 -5.82 5.93
N LEU A 664 -22.87 -6.93 5.34
CA LEU A 664 -23.70 -8.11 5.19
C LEU A 664 -23.33 -9.18 6.20
N VAL A 665 -22.06 -9.37 6.53
CA VAL A 665 -21.64 -10.46 7.41
C VAL A 665 -21.38 -9.92 8.82
N ILE A 666 -20.50 -8.95 8.96
CA ILE A 666 -19.96 -8.58 10.27
C ILE A 666 -20.97 -7.76 11.09
N SER A 667 -21.57 -6.73 10.51
CA SER A 667 -22.52 -5.88 11.26
C SER A 667 -23.74 -6.65 11.76
N PRO A 668 -24.39 -7.53 10.96
CA PRO A 668 -25.48 -8.37 11.45
C PRO A 668 -25.06 -9.39 12.53
N VAL A 669 -23.86 -9.97 12.42
CA VAL A 669 -23.32 -10.89 13.45
C VAL A 669 -23.10 -10.15 14.78
N ILE A 670 -22.52 -8.95 14.74
CA ILE A 670 -22.30 -8.13 15.94
C ILE A 670 -23.62 -7.67 16.56
N GLN A 671 -24.61 -7.30 15.75
CA GLN A 671 -25.93 -6.90 16.25
C GLN A 671 -26.70 -8.07 16.89
N SER A 672 -26.41 -9.31 16.47
CA SER A 672 -27.08 -10.52 16.97
C SER A 672 -26.36 -11.21 18.14
N SER A 673 -25.22 -10.71 18.63
CA SER A 673 -24.53 -11.32 19.78
C SER A 673 -25.25 -11.18 21.13
N ASN A 674 -26.38 -10.46 21.17
CA ASN A 674 -27.15 -10.16 22.40
C ASN A 674 -28.40 -11.06 22.60
N PHE A 675 -28.59 -12.12 21.81
CA PHE A 675 -29.78 -12.99 21.87
C PHE A 675 -29.66 -14.15 22.86
N THR A 676 -30.80 -14.70 23.30
CA THR A 676 -30.90 -15.81 24.27
C THR A 676 -30.56 -17.16 23.62
N PRO A 677 -30.31 -18.24 24.40
CA PRO A 677 -29.91 -19.55 23.86
C PRO A 677 -30.91 -20.20 22.89
N GLU A 678 -32.21 -19.86 22.99
CA GLU A 678 -33.28 -20.40 22.14
C GLU A 678 -33.25 -19.82 20.71
N ASP A 679 -32.65 -18.65 20.51
CA ASP A 679 -32.54 -17.96 19.20
C ASP A 679 -31.31 -18.39 18.38
N GLN A 680 -30.41 -19.23 18.94
CA GLN A 680 -29.15 -19.61 18.28
C GLN A 680 -29.33 -20.31 16.93
N MET A 681 -30.41 -21.10 16.77
CA MET A 681 -30.69 -21.76 15.49
C MET A 681 -31.18 -20.76 14.43
N LEU A 682 -32.01 -19.79 14.83
CA LEU A 682 -32.49 -18.74 13.95
C LEU A 682 -31.33 -17.80 13.53
N GLN A 683 -30.42 -17.51 14.47
CA GLN A 683 -29.22 -16.72 14.23
C GLN A 683 -28.29 -17.38 13.21
N LYS A 684 -28.05 -18.70 13.31
CA LYS A 684 -27.25 -19.43 12.33
C LYS A 684 -27.84 -19.33 10.92
N LEU A 685 -29.14 -19.55 10.78
CA LEU A 685 -29.84 -19.44 9.50
C LEU A 685 -29.78 -18.02 8.91
N GLN A 686 -29.90 -16.99 9.75
CA GLN A 686 -29.76 -15.60 9.33
C GLN A 686 -28.34 -15.28 8.85
N ASN A 687 -27.32 -15.74 9.58
CA ASN A 687 -25.92 -15.53 9.20
C ASN A 687 -25.61 -16.22 7.86
N GLU A 688 -26.04 -17.47 7.68
CA GLU A 688 -25.88 -18.20 6.40
C GLU A 688 -26.57 -17.48 5.24
N TYR A 689 -27.77 -16.92 5.47
CA TYR A 689 -28.46 -16.11 4.45
C TYR A 689 -27.64 -14.88 4.06
N TYR A 690 -27.15 -14.11 5.03
CA TYR A 690 -26.40 -12.90 4.74
C TYR A 690 -25.05 -13.18 4.07
N GLU A 691 -24.37 -14.26 4.47
CA GLU A 691 -23.15 -14.74 3.81
C GLU A 691 -23.42 -15.09 2.34
N SER A 692 -24.51 -15.82 2.06
CA SER A 692 -24.93 -16.14 0.71
C SER A 692 -25.23 -14.89 -0.14
N VAL A 693 -25.92 -13.91 0.42
CA VAL A 693 -26.20 -12.62 -0.27
C VAL A 693 -24.90 -11.86 -0.55
N CYS A 694 -23.99 -11.79 0.42
CA CYS A 694 -22.68 -11.18 0.27
C CYS A 694 -21.91 -11.85 -0.87
N ARG A 695 -21.84 -13.18 -0.84
CA ARG A 695 -21.20 -14.01 -1.85
C ARG A 695 -21.76 -13.74 -3.25
N GLN A 696 -23.08 -13.78 -3.44
CA GLN A 696 -23.68 -13.57 -4.76
C GLN A 696 -23.43 -12.15 -5.29
N ARG A 697 -23.46 -11.14 -4.43
CA ARG A 697 -23.15 -9.76 -4.82
C ARG A 697 -21.72 -9.60 -5.31
N ILE A 698 -20.77 -10.22 -4.62
CA ILE A 698 -19.37 -10.17 -5.01
C ILE A 698 -19.13 -11.02 -6.27
N LEU A 699 -19.72 -12.21 -6.37
CA LEU A 699 -19.65 -13.04 -7.58
C LEU A 699 -20.13 -12.28 -8.82
N ASN A 700 -21.33 -11.70 -8.77
CA ASN A 700 -21.88 -10.86 -9.83
C ASN A 700 -21.01 -9.62 -10.12
N MET A 701 -20.20 -9.18 -9.15
CA MET A 701 -19.23 -8.11 -9.36
C MET A 701 -18.10 -8.55 -10.28
N PHE A 702 -17.45 -9.65 -9.94
CA PHE A 702 -16.37 -10.22 -10.75
C PHE A 702 -16.87 -10.62 -12.13
N GLU A 703 -17.95 -11.40 -12.22
CA GLU A 703 -18.49 -11.90 -13.49
C GLU A 703 -18.84 -10.78 -14.49
N ALA A 704 -19.34 -9.65 -13.99
CA ALA A 704 -19.63 -8.52 -14.87
C ALA A 704 -18.40 -7.76 -15.39
N LEU A 705 -17.21 -7.96 -14.81
CA LEU A 705 -15.94 -7.43 -15.32
C LEU A 705 -15.29 -8.39 -16.34
N LEU A 706 -15.52 -9.69 -16.21
CA LEU A 706 -14.86 -10.71 -17.01
C LEU A 706 -15.20 -10.61 -18.51
N PRO A 707 -14.26 -10.95 -19.40
CA PRO A 707 -14.50 -11.00 -20.85
C PRO A 707 -15.59 -12.00 -21.27
N SER A 708 -15.90 -13.00 -20.43
CA SER A 708 -16.95 -13.98 -20.70
C SER A 708 -18.37 -13.39 -20.65
N ASN A 709 -18.54 -12.20 -20.09
CA ASN A 709 -19.84 -11.52 -20.06
C ASN A 709 -20.11 -10.78 -21.39
N PRO A 710 -21.12 -11.21 -22.19
CA PRO A 710 -21.44 -10.56 -23.47
C PRO A 710 -22.03 -9.15 -23.30
N HIS A 711 -22.58 -8.83 -22.13
CA HIS A 711 -23.20 -7.54 -21.83
C HIS A 711 -22.26 -6.57 -21.08
N ARG A 712 -20.95 -6.83 -21.14
CA ARG A 712 -19.94 -5.98 -20.50
C ARG A 712 -19.84 -4.63 -21.21
N SER A 713 -19.94 -3.55 -20.46
CA SER A 713 -19.73 -2.17 -20.94
C SER A 713 -18.25 -1.84 -21.18
N ASP A 714 -17.96 -0.83 -21.99
CA ASP A 714 -16.59 -0.36 -22.25
C ASP A 714 -15.85 0.07 -20.98
N ASN A 715 -16.56 0.69 -20.03
CA ASN A 715 -15.97 1.09 -18.75
C ASN A 715 -15.59 -0.13 -17.90
N GLN A 716 -16.40 -1.19 -17.92
CA GLN A 716 -16.06 -2.45 -17.25
C GLN A 716 -14.89 -3.15 -17.94
N ALA A 717 -14.81 -3.10 -19.27
CA ALA A 717 -13.68 -3.65 -20.02
C ALA A 717 -12.35 -2.95 -19.66
N LYS A 718 -12.37 -1.62 -19.60
CA LYS A 718 -11.20 -0.81 -19.16
C LYS A 718 -10.83 -1.08 -17.70
N GLN A 719 -11.83 -1.23 -16.82
CA GLN A 719 -11.57 -1.58 -15.42
C GLN A 719 -10.93 -2.97 -15.30
N TYR A 720 -11.39 -3.95 -16.08
CA TYR A 720 -10.80 -5.29 -16.11
C TYR A 720 -9.34 -5.25 -16.60
N GLU A 721 -9.02 -4.44 -17.61
CA GLU A 721 -7.66 -4.29 -18.11
C GLU A 721 -6.66 -3.84 -17.03
N ILE A 722 -7.10 -2.96 -16.11
CA ILE A 722 -6.30 -2.48 -14.97
C ILE A 722 -6.11 -3.57 -13.90
N LEU A 723 -7.12 -4.41 -13.70
CA LEU A 723 -7.14 -5.38 -12.59
C LEU A 723 -6.59 -6.76 -12.95
N ARG A 724 -6.69 -7.20 -14.21
CA ARG A 724 -6.41 -8.59 -14.63
C ARG A 724 -4.97 -9.04 -14.39
N ARG A 725 -4.01 -8.11 -14.39
CA ARG A 725 -2.58 -8.39 -14.14
C ARG A 725 -2.18 -8.17 -12.68
N ASN A 726 -3.14 -8.32 -11.77
CA ASN A 726 -2.92 -8.27 -10.35
C ASN A 726 -3.44 -9.57 -9.72
N SER A 727 -2.54 -10.32 -9.07
CA SER A 727 -2.90 -11.62 -8.50
C SER A 727 -3.97 -11.52 -7.42
N LEU A 728 -4.03 -10.45 -6.62
CA LEU A 728 -5.07 -10.29 -5.60
C LEU A 728 -6.48 -10.25 -6.20
N PHE A 729 -6.66 -9.71 -7.40
CA PHE A 729 -7.96 -9.75 -8.11
C PHE A 729 -8.42 -11.20 -8.29
N TRP A 730 -7.54 -12.04 -8.83
CA TRP A 730 -7.83 -13.45 -9.10
C TRP A 730 -7.95 -14.28 -7.84
N ARG A 731 -7.06 -14.07 -6.86
CA ARG A 731 -7.11 -14.75 -5.56
C ARG A 731 -8.42 -14.45 -4.83
N CYS A 732 -8.90 -13.21 -4.84
CA CYS A 732 -10.21 -12.85 -4.27
C CYS A 732 -11.35 -13.55 -5.01
N TYR A 733 -11.28 -13.63 -6.35
CA TYR A 733 -12.32 -14.30 -7.13
C TYR A 733 -12.32 -15.82 -6.92
N LEU A 734 -11.14 -16.44 -6.92
CA LEU A 734 -10.95 -17.87 -6.67
C LEU A 734 -11.45 -18.27 -5.28
N GLN A 735 -11.13 -17.46 -4.25
CA GLN A 735 -11.61 -17.72 -2.89
C GLN A 735 -13.14 -17.80 -2.83
N ILE A 736 -13.85 -16.92 -3.54
CA ILE A 736 -15.32 -16.88 -3.55
C ILE A 736 -15.91 -18.06 -4.34
N LEU A 737 -15.19 -18.56 -5.35
CA LEU A 737 -15.54 -19.76 -6.11
C LEU A 737 -15.16 -21.06 -5.40
N SER A 738 -14.32 -21.03 -4.37
CA SER A 738 -13.86 -22.24 -3.67
C SER A 738 -14.85 -22.81 -2.65
N ASP A 739 -16.02 -22.18 -2.51
CA ASP A 739 -17.06 -22.58 -1.57
C ASP A 739 -17.88 -23.79 -2.08
N LYS A 740 -18.54 -24.51 -1.15
CA LYS A 740 -19.36 -25.72 -1.39
C LYS A 740 -20.48 -25.50 -2.41
N LEU A 741 -20.90 -24.25 -2.61
CA LEU A 741 -21.98 -23.84 -3.49
C LEU A 741 -21.55 -23.71 -4.97
N THR A 742 -20.26 -23.83 -5.25
CA THR A 742 -19.69 -23.62 -6.59
C THR A 742 -19.12 -24.90 -7.18
N SER A 743 -19.36 -25.10 -8.48
CA SER A 743 -18.84 -26.27 -9.17
C SER A 743 -17.32 -26.19 -9.25
N PHE A 744 -16.66 -27.33 -9.06
CA PHE A 744 -15.22 -27.48 -9.24
C PHE A 744 -14.73 -26.93 -10.60
N ALA A 745 -15.51 -27.17 -11.67
CA ALA A 745 -15.20 -26.68 -13.02
C ALA A 745 -15.07 -25.15 -13.09
N SER A 746 -15.87 -24.42 -12.31
CA SER A 746 -15.80 -22.96 -12.25
C SER A 746 -14.51 -22.48 -11.59
N SER A 747 -14.13 -23.09 -10.47
CA SER A 747 -12.92 -22.75 -9.72
C SER A 747 -11.67 -23.12 -10.52
N HIS A 748 -11.68 -24.28 -11.18
CA HIS A 748 -10.63 -24.71 -12.10
C HIS A 748 -10.48 -23.75 -13.28
N LYS A 749 -11.58 -23.37 -13.95
CA LYS A 749 -11.53 -22.38 -15.04
C LYS A 749 -11.00 -21.02 -14.57
N CYS A 750 -11.40 -20.57 -13.39
CA CYS A 750 -10.88 -19.34 -12.78
C CYS A 750 -9.37 -19.45 -12.54
N LEU A 751 -8.91 -20.55 -11.95
CA LEU A 751 -7.48 -20.80 -11.71
C LEU A 751 -6.68 -20.76 -13.02
N LEU A 752 -7.11 -21.48 -14.06
CA LEU A 752 -6.40 -21.45 -15.35
C LEU A 752 -6.35 -20.04 -15.95
N THR A 753 -7.46 -19.30 -15.90
CA THR A 753 -7.50 -17.90 -16.39
C THR A 753 -6.57 -17.01 -15.56
N ALA A 754 -6.51 -17.22 -14.25
CA ALA A 754 -5.63 -16.49 -13.35
C ALA A 754 -4.15 -16.78 -13.63
N LEU A 755 -3.81 -18.04 -13.89
CA LEU A 755 -2.45 -18.44 -14.25
C LEU A 755 -2.05 -17.94 -15.64
N ASP A 756 -2.98 -17.84 -16.60
CA ASP A 756 -2.72 -17.19 -17.88
C ASP A 756 -2.42 -15.69 -17.73
N GLU A 757 -3.10 -15.03 -16.79
CA GLU A 757 -2.99 -13.58 -16.58
C GLU A 757 -1.89 -13.19 -15.57
N CYS A 758 -1.50 -14.08 -14.67
CA CYS A 758 -0.51 -13.85 -13.60
C CYS A 758 0.39 -15.08 -13.35
N PRO A 759 1.04 -15.67 -14.38
CA PRO A 759 1.78 -16.94 -14.25
C PRO A 759 2.99 -16.87 -13.31
N TRP A 760 3.47 -15.67 -12.99
CA TRP A 760 4.65 -15.45 -12.16
C TRP A 760 4.36 -15.42 -10.65
N ASP A 761 3.09 -15.30 -10.24
CA ASP A 761 2.74 -15.13 -8.84
C ASP A 761 2.47 -16.48 -8.18
N LYS A 762 3.41 -16.94 -7.36
CA LYS A 762 3.32 -18.22 -6.65
C LYS A 762 2.08 -18.31 -5.75
N ALA A 763 1.58 -17.19 -5.21
CA ALA A 763 0.42 -17.23 -4.32
C ALA A 763 -0.83 -17.80 -5.02
N LEU A 764 -0.96 -17.64 -6.35
CA LEU A 764 -2.04 -18.25 -7.12
C LEU A 764 -1.95 -19.77 -7.19
N TYR A 765 -0.73 -20.32 -7.31
CA TYR A 765 -0.49 -21.77 -7.30
C TYR A 765 -0.78 -22.35 -5.92
N MET A 766 -0.35 -21.64 -4.86
CA MET A 766 -0.66 -22.03 -3.47
C MET A 766 -2.16 -22.03 -3.20
N ASP A 767 -2.89 -21.01 -3.67
CA ASP A 767 -4.34 -20.97 -3.52
C ASP A 767 -5.02 -22.04 -4.40
N GLY A 768 -4.48 -22.31 -5.60
CA GLY A 768 -4.90 -23.42 -6.47
C GLY A 768 -4.78 -24.79 -5.80
N ALA A 769 -3.67 -25.07 -5.12
CA ALA A 769 -3.45 -26.30 -4.37
C ALA A 769 -4.51 -26.53 -3.25
N VAL A 770 -5.08 -25.44 -2.71
CA VAL A 770 -6.12 -25.49 -1.68
C VAL A 770 -7.52 -25.58 -2.29
N CYS A 771 -7.80 -24.74 -3.30
CA CYS A 771 -9.13 -24.61 -3.89
C CYS A 771 -9.44 -25.67 -4.96
N VAL A 772 -8.41 -26.22 -5.60
CA VAL A 772 -8.48 -27.15 -6.73
C VAL A 772 -7.47 -28.31 -6.52
N PRO A 773 -7.62 -29.11 -5.45
CA PRO A 773 -6.58 -30.07 -5.03
C PRO A 773 -6.31 -31.19 -6.03
N GLN A 774 -7.19 -31.43 -7.01
CA GLN A 774 -6.98 -32.40 -8.08
C GLN A 774 -5.85 -31.99 -9.04
N GLU A 775 -5.57 -30.69 -9.15
CA GLU A 775 -4.49 -30.16 -9.99
C GLU A 775 -3.19 -30.02 -9.20
N PHE A 776 -3.13 -30.48 -7.95
CA PHE A 776 -2.00 -30.23 -7.05
C PHE A 776 -0.66 -30.65 -7.63
N ASP A 777 -0.53 -31.89 -8.08
CA ASP A 777 0.73 -32.42 -8.66
C ASP A 777 1.11 -31.63 -9.92
N HIS A 778 0.13 -31.36 -10.79
CA HIS A 778 0.35 -30.55 -11.99
C HIS A 778 0.82 -29.13 -11.67
N LEU A 779 0.23 -28.48 -10.66
CA LEU A 779 0.64 -27.15 -10.23
C LEU A 779 2.08 -27.15 -9.70
N GLN A 780 2.52 -28.23 -9.03
CA GLN A 780 3.89 -28.38 -8.56
C GLN A 780 4.90 -28.56 -9.70
N ASP A 781 4.56 -29.39 -10.68
CA ASP A 781 5.36 -29.56 -11.88
C ASP A 781 5.53 -28.23 -12.61
N VAL A 782 4.42 -27.50 -12.76
CA VAL A 782 4.42 -26.18 -13.39
C VAL A 782 5.24 -25.17 -12.58
N MET A 783 5.09 -25.11 -11.25
CA MET A 783 5.92 -24.23 -10.41
C MET A 783 7.42 -24.52 -10.63
N THR A 784 7.79 -25.79 -10.72
CA THR A 784 9.17 -26.22 -10.97
C THR A 784 9.65 -25.83 -12.37
N GLU A 785 8.85 -26.12 -13.41
CA GLU A 785 9.15 -25.77 -14.81
C GLU A 785 9.35 -24.25 -14.99
N LYS A 786 8.49 -23.45 -14.36
CA LYS A 786 8.50 -21.98 -14.45
C LYS A 786 9.57 -21.33 -13.56
N GLY A 787 10.26 -22.13 -12.74
CA GLY A 787 11.28 -21.66 -11.82
C GLY A 787 10.73 -20.84 -10.65
N LEU A 788 9.49 -21.10 -10.20
CA LEU A 788 8.95 -20.51 -8.98
C LEU A 788 9.58 -21.20 -7.76
N ARG A 789 9.88 -20.43 -6.71
CA ARG A 789 10.57 -20.99 -5.53
C ARG A 789 9.62 -21.88 -4.73
N ILE A 790 9.94 -23.16 -4.63
CA ILE A 790 9.33 -24.12 -3.69
C ILE A 790 10.30 -24.32 -2.52
N TYR A 791 9.84 -24.14 -1.28
CA TYR A 791 10.63 -24.29 -0.05
C TYR A 791 10.54 -25.69 0.55
N ALA A 792 9.43 -26.39 0.29
CA ALA A 792 9.13 -27.71 0.80
C ALA A 792 8.95 -28.64 -0.41
N LEU A 793 10.01 -29.40 -0.73
CA LEU A 793 9.95 -30.32 -1.85
C LEU A 793 8.94 -31.44 -1.54
N PRO A 794 8.07 -31.82 -2.49
CA PRO A 794 7.02 -32.80 -2.23
C PRO A 794 7.58 -34.16 -1.78
N ASP A 795 8.58 -34.66 -2.50
CA ASP A 795 9.27 -35.91 -2.18
C ASP A 795 9.89 -35.90 -0.77
N GLU A 796 10.45 -34.77 -0.36
CA GLU A 796 11.01 -34.58 0.99
C GLU A 796 9.90 -34.67 2.05
N ILE A 797 8.78 -33.98 1.85
CA ILE A 797 7.65 -33.99 2.79
C ILE A 797 7.05 -35.40 2.91
N ASP A 798 6.97 -36.15 1.82
CA ASP A 798 6.46 -37.52 1.82
C ASP A 798 7.34 -38.45 2.68
N VAL A 799 8.66 -38.32 2.55
CA VAL A 799 9.63 -39.03 3.38
C VAL A 799 9.51 -38.62 4.85
N LEU A 800 9.44 -37.32 5.13
CA LEU A 800 9.29 -36.82 6.51
C LEU A 800 7.99 -37.29 7.16
N ARG A 801 6.89 -37.29 6.40
CA ARG A 801 5.57 -37.74 6.87
C ARG A 801 5.58 -39.23 7.19
N THR A 802 6.14 -40.05 6.32
CA THR A 802 6.22 -41.51 6.53
C THR A 802 7.12 -41.85 7.71
N ALA A 803 8.26 -41.17 7.87
CA ALA A 803 9.13 -41.32 9.03
C ALA A 803 8.39 -41.02 10.34
N VAL A 804 7.68 -39.89 10.43
CA VAL A 804 6.90 -39.50 11.62
C VAL A 804 5.75 -40.47 11.91
N GLN A 805 5.12 -41.04 10.88
CA GLN A 805 4.08 -42.05 11.04
C GLN A 805 4.64 -43.40 11.52
N ASN A 806 5.83 -43.78 11.06
CA ASN A 806 6.50 -45.01 11.49
C ASN A 806 6.96 -44.96 12.94
N TYR A 807 7.31 -43.79 13.47
CA TYR A 807 7.60 -43.60 14.91
C TYR A 807 6.35 -43.76 15.83
N ARG A 808 5.13 -43.79 15.29
CA ARG A 808 3.88 -44.03 16.06
C ARG A 808 3.52 -45.52 16.17
N ASN A 809 4.11 -46.38 15.35
CA ASN A 809 3.94 -47.84 15.39
C ASN A 809 5.12 -48.47 16.12
#